data_AF-V4UPG9-F1
#
_entry.id   AF-V4UPG9-F1
#
_cell.length_a   1.000
_cell.length_b   1.000
_cell.length_c   1.000
_cell.angle_alpha   90.00
_cell.angle_beta   90.00
_cell.angle_gamma   90.00
#
_symmetry.space_group_name_H-M   'P 1'
#
loop_
_entity.id
_entity.type
_entity.pdbx_description
1 polymer ?
#
loop_
_entity_poly.entity_id
_entity_poly.type
_entity_poly.pdbx_seq_one_letter_code
_entity_poly.pdbx_strand_id
1 'polypeptide(L)'
;MPMLGNGVVGILSESVNKWERRAPLTPSHCARLLHSGRDKSGVARIVVQPSTKRIHHDVLYEDVGCQISEDLSECGLVLGIKQPKLEMILPDRAYAFFSHTHKAQRENMPLLDKILAERVSLYDYELIVGDNGRRLLAFGKFAGRAGMIDFLHGLGQRYLSLGYSTPFLSLGASYMYSSLAAAKAAVISVGEEISTLGLPSGICPLVFIFTGSGNVSLGAQEIFKLLPHTFVEPSRLPELFGKAKDQHGGASKRIFQVYGCVVTSEDMVEHKDPTKGFDKADYYTHPEHYNPVFHKKIAPYASVIVNCMYWEQRFPRLLSTQQIQDLVRKGCPLVGISDITCDIGGSLEFVNRTTSIDSSFFRYDPLSDSYHDDLEGNGLVCQAVDTLPTEFAKEASQHFGDILLEFIGSLSSTVDFTELPSHLRRACIAHGGALTTLYEYIPRMRKSDSEDVSDNLAKGHSNKKTHNLLVSLSGHLFDQFLINEALDIIEAAGGSFHLVKCQVGQSTEALSFSELEVGADDSAVLDQIIDSLTSLANASENNRDQISGINRISLRIGKVQETATQKGPGTKGTSSVLIIGAGRVCRPAAELLASFGSPSHQMQKTCMETDFEWQNDIRVLVASLYLKDAEEVIEGIPNAEAVQLDVSDHKSLCKCISQVEIVISLLPASCHVMVANACIEFKKHLVTASYIDDSMSKLDEKAKGAGITILGEMGLDPGIDHMMAMKMINHAHVRKGKIKSFTSYCGGLPSPAAANNPLAYKFR
;
A
#
# COMPACT_ATOMS: atom_id res chain seq x y z
N MET A 1 34.24 -10.95 17.61
CA MET A 1 33.28 -11.86 16.94
C MET A 1 31.90 -11.51 17.42
N PRO A 2 30.84 -11.65 16.59
CA PRO A 2 29.48 -11.39 17.02
C PRO A 2 29.04 -12.33 18.16
N MET A 3 28.18 -11.87 19.06
CA MET A 3 27.66 -12.63 20.19
C MET A 3 26.51 -13.57 19.78
N LEU A 4 26.80 -14.43 18.81
CA LEU A 4 25.92 -15.54 18.44
C LEU A 4 26.04 -16.67 19.48
N GLY A 5 25.00 -17.48 19.63
CA GLY A 5 25.06 -18.73 20.38
C GLY A 5 25.29 -18.62 21.91
N ASN A 6 25.12 -17.45 22.53
CA ASN A 6 25.48 -17.27 23.95
C ASN A 6 24.51 -17.94 24.95
N GLY A 7 23.38 -18.50 24.50
CA GLY A 7 22.35 -19.14 25.32
C GLY A 7 21.41 -18.18 26.05
N VAL A 8 21.51 -16.86 25.82
CA VAL A 8 20.64 -15.84 26.43
C VAL A 8 19.71 -15.29 25.35
N VAL A 9 18.40 -15.48 25.53
CA VAL A 9 17.36 -15.09 24.57
C VAL A 9 16.59 -13.88 25.08
N GLY A 10 16.54 -12.81 24.29
CA GLY A 10 15.74 -11.62 24.52
C GLY A 10 14.37 -11.70 23.84
N ILE A 11 13.32 -11.22 24.49
CA ILE A 11 11.98 -11.04 23.90
C ILE A 11 11.63 -9.55 23.93
N LEU A 12 11.39 -8.98 22.75
CA LEU A 12 11.11 -7.55 22.55
C LEU A 12 9.74 -7.12 23.08
N SER A 13 9.59 -5.82 23.32
CA SER A 13 8.29 -5.16 23.49
C SER A 13 7.82 -4.62 22.14
N GLU A 14 6.81 -5.26 21.54
CA GLU A 14 6.30 -4.91 20.20
C GLU A 14 5.87 -3.43 20.14
N SER A 15 6.40 -2.65 19.21
CA SER A 15 6.18 -1.18 19.15
C SER A 15 5.61 -0.65 17.83
N VAL A 16 5.34 -1.53 16.85
CA VAL A 16 4.88 -1.16 15.50
C VAL A 16 3.53 -0.43 15.46
N ASN A 17 2.53 -0.90 16.22
CA ASN A 17 1.21 -0.26 16.35
C ASN A 17 0.56 -0.65 17.69
N LYS A 18 -0.64 -0.11 18.00
CA LYS A 18 -1.36 -0.37 19.25
C LYS A 18 -2.02 -1.76 19.32
N TRP A 19 -2.30 -2.38 18.17
CA TRP A 19 -2.99 -3.66 18.06
C TRP A 19 -2.05 -4.85 18.19
N GLU A 20 -0.77 -4.69 17.85
CA GLU A 20 0.21 -5.77 17.93
C GLU A 20 0.49 -6.17 19.39
N ARG A 21 -0.23 -7.20 19.86
CA ARG A 21 -0.19 -7.68 21.26
C ARG A 21 0.45 -9.07 21.37
N ARG A 22 0.84 -9.68 20.25
CA ARG A 22 1.45 -11.02 20.20
C ARG A 22 2.84 -11.04 20.82
N ALA A 23 3.36 -12.25 21.06
CA ALA A 23 4.74 -12.51 21.44
C ALA A 23 5.29 -13.71 20.65
N PRO A 24 6.60 -13.75 20.33
CA PRO A 24 7.22 -14.88 19.61
C PRO A 24 7.22 -16.17 20.44
N LEU A 25 7.32 -16.05 21.76
CA LEU A 25 7.21 -17.15 22.72
C LEU A 25 6.20 -16.74 23.81
N THR A 26 5.39 -17.68 24.28
CA THR A 26 4.48 -17.49 25.42
C THR A 26 5.18 -17.97 26.70
N PRO A 27 4.64 -17.67 27.90
CA PRO A 27 5.17 -18.20 29.15
C PRO A 27 5.32 -19.74 29.17
N SER A 28 4.42 -20.49 28.53
CA SER A 28 4.53 -21.96 28.47
C SER A 28 5.71 -22.43 27.61
N HIS A 29 6.08 -21.66 26.59
CA HIS A 29 7.27 -21.91 25.77
C HIS A 29 8.55 -21.56 26.53
N CYS A 30 8.57 -20.42 27.23
CA CYS A 30 9.69 -20.02 28.07
C CYS A 30 9.94 -21.05 29.18
N ALA A 31 8.87 -21.52 29.85
CA ALA A 31 8.94 -22.62 30.80
C ALA A 31 9.58 -23.88 30.19
N ARG A 32 9.11 -24.33 29.01
CA ARG A 32 9.64 -25.52 28.30
C ARG A 32 11.13 -25.40 27.99
N LEU A 33 11.59 -24.22 27.56
CA LEU A 33 13.01 -23.98 27.26
C LEU A 33 13.88 -24.02 28.52
N LEU A 34 13.47 -23.31 29.59
CA LEU A 34 14.23 -23.20 30.83
C LEU A 34 14.27 -24.51 31.62
N HIS A 35 13.13 -25.19 31.78
CA HIS A 35 13.05 -26.47 32.50
C HIS A 35 13.78 -27.62 31.81
N SER A 36 14.01 -27.53 30.50
CA SER A 36 14.79 -28.53 29.76
C SER A 36 16.29 -28.45 30.06
N GLY A 37 16.77 -27.30 30.55
CA GLY A 37 18.18 -27.02 30.80
C GLY A 37 18.99 -26.74 29.53
N ARG A 38 20.03 -25.91 29.67
CA ARG A 38 20.89 -25.44 28.56
C ARG A 38 21.38 -26.58 27.67
N ASP A 39 21.79 -27.69 28.27
CA ASP A 39 22.40 -28.84 27.58
C ASP A 39 21.42 -29.58 26.63
N LYS A 40 20.11 -29.28 26.70
CA LYS A 40 19.07 -29.83 25.83
C LYS A 40 18.34 -28.78 25.01
N SER A 41 18.11 -27.58 25.54
CA SER A 41 17.36 -26.52 24.87
C SER A 41 18.22 -25.46 24.20
N GLY A 42 19.54 -25.45 24.41
CA GLY A 42 20.44 -24.37 24.03
C GLY A 42 20.32 -23.11 24.91
N VAL A 43 19.16 -22.92 25.55
CA VAL A 43 18.81 -21.73 26.33
C VAL A 43 19.23 -21.87 27.79
N ALA A 44 20.09 -20.96 28.24
CA ALA A 44 20.50 -20.81 29.63
C ALA A 44 19.62 -19.79 30.39
N ARG A 45 19.11 -18.76 29.70
CA ARG A 45 18.33 -17.66 30.30
C ARG A 45 17.43 -16.99 29.26
N ILE A 46 16.26 -16.52 29.70
CA ILE A 46 15.36 -15.69 28.90
C ILE A 46 15.19 -14.34 29.59
N VAL A 47 15.35 -13.26 28.84
CA VAL A 47 15.12 -11.87 29.27
C VAL A 47 13.96 -11.31 28.44
N VAL A 48 13.02 -10.62 29.08
CA VAL A 48 11.81 -10.10 28.44
C VAL A 48 11.70 -8.60 28.72
N GLN A 49 11.55 -7.79 27.68
CA GLN A 49 11.29 -6.36 27.87
C GLN A 49 9.90 -6.14 28.47
N PRO A 50 9.74 -5.23 29.44
CA PRO A 50 8.44 -4.83 29.96
C PRO A 50 7.42 -4.51 28.88
N SER A 51 6.16 -4.91 29.06
CA SER A 51 5.10 -4.57 28.11
C SER A 51 3.72 -4.53 28.73
N THR A 52 3.22 -3.32 28.94
CA THR A 52 1.82 -3.05 29.32
C THR A 52 0.80 -3.42 28.24
N LYS A 53 1.25 -3.72 27.01
CA LYS A 53 0.40 -4.05 25.84
C LYS A 53 0.32 -5.56 25.53
N ARG A 54 1.41 -6.31 25.78
CA ARG A 54 1.54 -7.74 25.42
C ARG A 54 0.40 -8.57 26.02
N ILE A 55 -0.12 -9.53 25.24
CA ILE A 55 -1.25 -10.39 25.63
C ILE A 55 -0.93 -11.34 26.80
N HIS A 56 0.35 -11.56 27.06
CA HIS A 56 0.88 -12.20 28.25
C HIS A 56 1.60 -11.14 29.09
N HIS A 57 1.11 -10.90 30.31
CA HIS A 57 1.71 -9.95 31.24
C HIS A 57 3.09 -10.40 31.72
N ASP A 58 3.95 -9.45 32.06
CA ASP A 58 5.35 -9.69 32.42
C ASP A 58 5.50 -10.65 33.61
N VAL A 59 4.63 -10.54 34.63
CA VAL A 59 4.58 -11.47 35.78
C VAL A 59 4.41 -12.94 35.39
N LEU A 60 3.70 -13.23 34.29
CA LEU A 60 3.55 -14.62 33.81
C LEU A 60 4.86 -15.18 33.24
N TYR A 61 5.78 -14.32 32.80
CA TYR A 61 7.14 -14.71 32.41
C TYR A 61 8.05 -14.83 33.65
N GLU A 62 7.87 -13.99 34.67
CA GLU A 62 8.57 -14.10 35.96
C GLU A 62 8.25 -15.43 36.67
N ASP A 63 6.96 -15.80 36.73
CA ASP A 63 6.45 -17.05 37.32
C ASP A 63 7.07 -18.32 36.70
N VAL A 64 7.60 -18.24 35.46
CA VAL A 64 8.26 -19.36 34.77
C VAL A 64 9.79 -19.23 34.69
N GLY A 65 10.37 -18.25 35.37
CA GLY A 65 11.82 -18.07 35.52
C GLY A 65 12.50 -17.16 34.48
N CYS A 66 11.75 -16.37 33.71
CA CYS A 66 12.35 -15.30 32.91
C CYS A 66 12.76 -14.10 33.79
N GLN A 67 13.70 -13.29 33.28
CA GLN A 67 14.04 -12.00 33.87
C GLN A 67 13.35 -10.87 33.10
N ILE A 68 12.79 -9.89 33.81
CA ILE A 68 12.22 -8.68 33.19
C ILE A 68 13.28 -7.57 33.17
N SER A 69 13.58 -7.02 31.99
CA SER A 69 14.58 -5.97 31.81
C SER A 69 14.35 -5.21 30.51
N GLU A 70 14.40 -3.88 30.54
CA GLU A 70 14.45 -3.04 29.34
C GLU A 70 15.72 -3.28 28.52
N ASP A 71 16.85 -3.54 29.21
CA ASP A 71 18.11 -3.85 28.55
C ASP A 71 18.17 -5.34 28.13
N LEU A 72 18.46 -5.53 26.85
CA LEU A 72 18.71 -6.82 26.20
C LEU A 72 20.17 -7.00 25.78
N SER A 73 21.10 -6.14 26.23
CA SER A 73 22.52 -6.17 25.85
C SER A 73 23.19 -7.54 26.07
N GLU A 74 22.82 -8.27 27.13
CA GLU A 74 23.34 -9.60 27.43
C GLU A 74 22.76 -10.72 26.54
N CYS A 75 21.71 -10.45 25.75
CA CYS A 75 21.07 -11.43 24.87
C CYS A 75 21.85 -11.60 23.57
N GLY A 76 22.20 -12.84 23.21
CA GLY A 76 22.83 -13.15 21.92
C GLY A 76 21.81 -13.28 20.78
N LEU A 77 20.62 -13.79 21.11
CA LEU A 77 19.45 -13.88 20.21
C LEU A 77 18.34 -12.98 20.74
N VAL A 78 17.74 -12.16 19.88
CA VAL A 78 16.61 -11.28 20.21
C VAL A 78 15.42 -11.62 19.31
N LEU A 79 14.24 -11.81 19.91
CA LEU A 79 13.02 -12.25 19.24
C LEU A 79 11.95 -11.15 19.27
N GLY A 80 11.29 -10.92 18.13
CA GLY A 80 10.07 -10.14 18.00
C GLY A 80 9.11 -10.79 17.00
N ILE A 81 7.87 -10.30 16.91
CA ILE A 81 6.91 -10.66 15.85
C ILE A 81 7.10 -9.75 14.65
N LYS A 82 7.08 -8.43 14.86
CA LYS A 82 7.26 -7.42 13.81
C LYS A 82 8.63 -6.74 13.92
N GLN A 83 8.95 -5.92 12.93
CA GLN A 83 10.18 -5.17 12.90
C GLN A 83 10.28 -4.20 14.10
N PRO A 84 11.38 -4.22 14.87
CA PRO A 84 11.62 -3.24 15.93
C PRO A 84 12.05 -1.90 15.32
N LYS A 85 12.06 -0.85 16.14
CA LYS A 85 12.58 0.46 15.72
C LYS A 85 14.10 0.42 15.54
N LEU A 86 14.64 1.36 14.77
CA LEU A 86 16.08 1.40 14.45
C LEU A 86 16.95 1.59 15.71
N GLU A 87 16.48 2.35 16.69
CA GLU A 87 17.15 2.55 17.98
C GLU A 87 17.14 1.30 18.89
N MET A 88 16.32 0.30 18.59
CA MET A 88 16.25 -0.98 19.31
C MET A 88 17.17 -2.07 18.70
N ILE A 89 17.90 -1.77 17.63
CA ILE A 89 18.87 -2.67 17.00
C ILE A 89 20.24 -2.52 17.69
N LEU A 90 20.63 -3.56 18.43
CA LEU A 90 21.89 -3.66 19.16
C LEU A 90 22.99 -4.31 18.29
N PRO A 91 24.26 -3.84 18.38
CA PRO A 91 25.37 -4.39 17.60
C PRO A 91 25.69 -5.85 17.90
N ASP A 92 26.20 -6.54 16.89
CA ASP A 92 26.81 -7.87 17.01
C ASP A 92 25.88 -8.96 17.59
N ARG A 93 24.55 -8.86 17.39
CA ARG A 93 23.54 -9.84 17.86
C ARG A 93 22.87 -10.62 16.73
N ALA A 94 22.16 -11.70 17.06
CA ALA A 94 21.13 -12.28 16.21
C ALA A 94 19.76 -11.67 16.52
N TYR A 95 18.97 -11.40 15.48
CA TYR A 95 17.56 -11.01 15.59
C TYR A 95 16.69 -11.92 14.73
N ALA A 96 15.52 -12.31 15.23
CA ALA A 96 14.51 -13.04 14.47
C ALA A 96 13.12 -12.39 14.62
N PHE A 97 12.54 -11.99 13.48
CA PHE A 97 11.21 -11.37 13.35
C PHE A 97 10.74 -11.41 11.88
N PHE A 98 9.49 -11.04 11.59
CA PHE A 98 9.07 -10.82 10.20
C PHE A 98 9.66 -9.53 9.66
N SER A 99 10.76 -9.63 8.91
CA SER A 99 11.56 -8.46 8.54
C SER A 99 10.94 -7.64 7.41
N HIS A 100 10.25 -8.32 6.49
CA HIS A 100 9.75 -7.73 5.25
C HIS A 100 10.84 -6.98 4.45
N THR A 101 12.08 -7.49 4.46
CA THR A 101 13.21 -6.91 3.72
C THR A 101 13.65 -7.71 2.48
N HIS A 102 13.38 -9.02 2.42
CA HIS A 102 13.97 -9.88 1.38
C HIS A 102 13.46 -9.59 -0.03
N LYS A 103 12.24 -9.07 -0.21
CA LYS A 103 11.69 -8.67 -1.53
C LYS A 103 12.10 -7.23 -1.90
N ALA A 104 13.22 -6.76 -1.33
CA ALA A 104 13.75 -5.40 -1.42
C ALA A 104 12.78 -4.27 -1.03
N GLN A 105 11.71 -4.56 -0.28
CA GLN A 105 10.61 -3.61 -0.01
C GLN A 105 11.12 -2.26 0.49
N ARG A 106 10.79 -1.21 -0.28
CA ARG A 106 11.38 0.14 -0.19
C ARG A 106 11.38 0.63 1.25
N GLU A 107 10.25 0.55 1.94
CA GLU A 107 9.99 1.03 3.29
C GLU A 107 10.85 0.35 4.38
N ASN A 108 11.20 -0.93 4.23
CA ASN A 108 11.99 -1.67 5.22
C ASN A 108 13.51 -1.65 4.94
N MET A 109 13.97 -1.12 3.80
CA MET A 109 15.41 -0.98 3.51
C MET A 109 16.23 -0.22 4.58
N PRO A 110 15.74 0.84 5.26
CA PRO A 110 16.48 1.50 6.34
C PRO A 110 16.74 0.58 7.54
N LEU A 111 15.88 -0.42 7.78
CA LEU A 111 16.11 -1.46 8.78
C LEU A 111 17.23 -2.38 8.33
N LEU A 112 17.22 -2.84 7.07
CA LEU A 112 18.30 -3.66 6.52
C LEU A 112 19.66 -2.94 6.55
N ASP A 113 19.67 -1.63 6.24
CA ASP A 113 20.88 -0.79 6.31
C ASP A 113 21.41 -0.69 7.75
N LYS A 114 20.53 -0.52 8.75
CA LYS A 114 20.88 -0.54 10.18
C LYS A 114 21.40 -1.91 10.63
N ILE A 115 20.75 -3.00 10.20
CA ILE A 115 21.14 -4.39 10.49
C ILE A 115 22.57 -4.67 9.96
N LEU A 116 22.88 -4.24 8.74
CA LEU A 116 24.21 -4.38 8.15
C LEU A 116 25.26 -3.52 8.89
N ALA A 117 24.97 -2.25 9.16
CA ALA A 117 25.88 -1.36 9.88
C ALA A 117 26.24 -1.88 11.30
N GLU A 118 25.27 -2.44 12.01
CA GLU A 118 25.42 -3.02 13.35
C GLU A 118 25.90 -4.48 13.34
N ARG A 119 26.24 -5.04 12.18
CA ARG A 119 26.70 -6.43 11.98
C ARG A 119 25.74 -7.52 12.49
N VAL A 120 24.45 -7.20 12.56
CA VAL A 120 23.42 -8.11 13.07
C VAL A 120 23.21 -9.29 12.13
N SER A 121 22.97 -10.46 12.71
CA SER A 121 22.47 -11.64 11.98
C SER A 121 20.94 -11.64 11.96
N LEU A 122 20.33 -11.42 10.80
CA LEU A 122 18.88 -11.23 10.66
C LEU A 122 18.22 -12.48 10.07
N TYR A 123 17.40 -13.16 10.87
CA TYR A 123 16.61 -14.31 10.45
C TYR A 123 15.16 -13.90 10.21
N ASP A 124 14.68 -14.01 8.96
CA ASP A 124 13.28 -13.71 8.63
C ASP A 124 12.42 -14.97 8.75
N TYR A 125 11.43 -14.93 9.63
CA TYR A 125 10.47 -16.02 9.83
C TYR A 125 9.69 -16.38 8.55
N GLU A 126 9.58 -15.49 7.56
CA GLU A 126 8.95 -15.81 6.27
C GLU A 126 9.76 -16.85 5.47
N LEU A 127 11.07 -16.93 5.73
CA LEU A 127 12.05 -17.70 4.97
C LEU A 127 12.43 -19.03 5.65
N ILE A 128 11.89 -19.29 6.84
CA ILE A 128 11.97 -20.61 7.51
C ILE A 128 10.99 -21.58 6.82
N VAL A 129 11.52 -22.23 5.78
CA VAL A 129 10.83 -23.23 4.95
C VAL A 129 11.38 -24.64 5.19
N GLY A 130 10.47 -25.61 5.32
CA GLY A 130 10.82 -27.03 5.36
C GLY A 130 11.27 -27.57 4.00
N ASP A 131 11.76 -28.80 3.95
CA ASP A 131 12.42 -29.38 2.77
C ASP A 131 11.49 -29.60 1.56
N ASN A 132 10.17 -29.50 1.77
CA ASN A 132 9.15 -29.48 0.71
C ASN A 132 8.79 -28.05 0.23
N GLY A 133 9.62 -27.06 0.55
CA GLY A 133 9.43 -25.65 0.20
C GLY A 133 8.33 -24.91 0.99
N ARG A 134 7.60 -25.58 1.90
CA ARG A 134 6.53 -24.94 2.67
C ARG A 134 7.08 -24.13 3.84
N ARG A 135 6.72 -22.85 3.90
CA ARG A 135 6.91 -21.98 5.06
C ARG A 135 6.24 -22.57 6.30
N LEU A 136 6.99 -22.66 7.39
CA LEU A 136 6.54 -23.27 8.64
C LEU A 136 5.90 -22.23 9.58
N LEU A 137 6.53 -21.05 9.69
CA LEU A 137 6.11 -19.97 10.59
C LEU A 137 5.15 -19.00 9.88
N ALA A 138 3.84 -19.20 10.05
CA ALA A 138 2.81 -18.36 9.45
C ALA A 138 1.53 -18.28 10.31
N PHE A 139 0.85 -17.13 10.24
CA PHE A 139 -0.38 -16.86 11.01
C PHE A 139 -1.69 -17.15 10.25
N GLY A 140 -1.63 -17.74 9.05
CA GLY A 140 -2.74 -17.73 8.08
C GLY A 140 -4.11 -18.18 8.62
N LYS A 141 -4.16 -19.23 9.45
CA LYS A 141 -5.43 -19.69 10.05
C LYS A 141 -6.08 -18.63 10.95
N PHE A 142 -5.30 -17.81 11.65
CA PHE A 142 -5.82 -16.74 12.49
C PHE A 142 -6.26 -15.52 11.70
N ALA A 143 -5.59 -15.21 10.57
CA ALA A 143 -6.08 -14.19 9.63
C ALA A 143 -7.46 -14.58 9.09
N GLY A 144 -7.62 -15.82 8.62
CA GLY A 144 -8.90 -16.34 8.15
C GLY A 144 -10.00 -16.32 9.20
N ARG A 145 -9.69 -16.72 10.45
CA ARG A 145 -10.66 -16.73 11.55
C ARG A 145 -11.12 -15.32 11.93
N ALA A 146 -10.19 -14.38 12.15
CA ALA A 146 -10.53 -13.01 12.51
C ALA A 146 -11.24 -12.30 11.36
N GLY A 147 -10.70 -12.38 10.13
CA GLY A 147 -11.32 -11.78 8.95
C GLY A 147 -12.78 -12.23 8.74
N MET A 148 -13.06 -13.53 8.90
CA MET A 148 -14.43 -14.04 8.81
C MET A 148 -15.34 -13.58 9.96
N ILE A 149 -14.87 -13.53 11.21
CA ILE A 149 -15.67 -13.07 12.36
C ILE A 149 -16.00 -11.59 12.21
N ASP A 150 -15.00 -10.75 11.93
CA ASP A 150 -15.17 -9.33 11.64
C ASP A 150 -16.11 -9.12 10.46
N PHE A 151 -15.91 -9.83 9.34
CA PHE A 151 -16.77 -9.66 8.18
C PHE A 151 -18.22 -10.05 8.47
N LEU A 152 -18.48 -11.06 9.31
CA LEU A 152 -19.85 -11.36 9.75
C LEU A 152 -20.44 -10.23 10.62
N HIS A 153 -19.65 -9.61 11.50
CA HIS A 153 -20.07 -8.41 12.25
C HIS A 153 -20.40 -7.22 11.32
N GLY A 154 -19.50 -6.90 10.39
CA GLY A 154 -19.71 -5.84 9.38
C GLY A 154 -20.87 -6.13 8.42
N LEU A 155 -21.10 -7.40 8.09
CA LEU A 155 -22.25 -7.86 7.31
C LEU A 155 -23.57 -7.64 8.06
N GLY A 156 -23.59 -7.81 9.39
CA GLY A 156 -24.73 -7.47 10.25
C GLY A 156 -25.07 -5.97 10.20
N GLN A 157 -24.05 -5.11 10.32
CA GLN A 157 -24.19 -3.66 10.17
C GLN A 157 -24.64 -3.26 8.76
N ARG A 158 -24.03 -3.85 7.72
CA ARG A 158 -24.36 -3.57 6.32
C ARG A 158 -25.79 -4.00 5.97
N TYR A 159 -26.25 -5.16 6.45
CA TYR A 159 -27.65 -5.55 6.26
C TYR A 159 -28.62 -4.63 6.99
N LEU A 160 -28.29 -4.14 8.20
CA LEU A 160 -29.11 -3.15 8.90
C LEU A 160 -29.26 -1.85 8.08
N SER A 161 -28.17 -1.34 7.48
CA SER A 161 -28.23 -0.14 6.60
C SER A 161 -29.07 -0.36 5.33
N LEU A 162 -29.25 -1.62 4.91
CA LEU A 162 -30.06 -2.03 3.77
C LEU A 162 -31.51 -2.39 4.19
N GLY A 163 -31.90 -2.10 5.44
CA GLY A 163 -33.24 -2.36 5.97
C GLY A 163 -33.49 -3.78 6.49
N TYR A 164 -32.46 -4.62 6.56
CA TYR A 164 -32.55 -6.03 6.96
C TYR A 164 -31.96 -6.27 8.36
N SER A 165 -32.83 -6.46 9.36
CA SER A 165 -32.42 -7.00 10.66
C SER A 165 -32.06 -8.48 10.52
N THR A 166 -30.80 -8.83 10.76
CA THR A 166 -30.24 -10.18 10.65
C THR A 166 -29.50 -10.58 11.93
N PRO A 167 -29.40 -11.90 12.25
CA PRO A 167 -28.74 -12.38 13.47
C PRO A 167 -27.27 -11.93 13.59
N PHE A 168 -26.60 -11.72 12.45
CA PHE A 168 -25.23 -11.20 12.37
C PHE A 168 -25.01 -9.88 13.12
N LEU A 169 -26.04 -9.06 13.29
CA LEU A 169 -25.98 -7.79 14.04
C LEU A 169 -25.64 -7.98 15.54
N SER A 170 -25.85 -9.17 16.09
CA SER A 170 -25.49 -9.52 17.48
C SER A 170 -24.01 -9.87 17.67
N LEU A 171 -23.27 -10.10 16.58
CA LEU A 171 -21.85 -10.43 16.62
C LEU A 171 -21.01 -9.15 16.81
N GLY A 172 -19.97 -9.21 17.63
CA GLY A 172 -18.96 -8.16 17.75
C GLY A 172 -17.72 -8.47 16.89
N ALA A 173 -16.82 -7.50 16.75
CA ALA A 173 -15.52 -7.71 16.10
C ALA A 173 -14.61 -8.64 16.91
N SER A 174 -13.62 -9.25 16.26
CA SER A 174 -12.80 -10.34 16.81
C SER A 174 -12.04 -9.92 18.07
N TYR A 175 -11.47 -8.71 18.09
CA TYR A 175 -10.77 -8.16 19.25
C TYR A 175 -11.64 -7.94 20.51
N MET A 176 -12.97 -7.94 20.36
CA MET A 176 -13.91 -7.74 21.49
C MET A 176 -14.05 -9.00 22.36
N TYR A 177 -13.62 -10.16 21.87
CA TYR A 177 -13.72 -11.43 22.58
C TYR A 177 -12.42 -11.75 23.36
N SER A 178 -12.58 -12.31 24.56
CA SER A 178 -11.45 -12.72 25.43
C SER A 178 -10.65 -13.94 24.92
N SER A 179 -11.16 -14.62 23.90
CA SER A 179 -10.55 -15.80 23.27
C SER A 179 -11.25 -16.14 21.95
N LEU A 180 -10.57 -16.90 21.10
CA LEU A 180 -11.16 -17.52 19.90
C LEU A 180 -12.33 -18.45 20.28
N ALA A 181 -12.28 -19.11 21.45
CA ALA A 181 -13.36 -19.96 21.93
C ALA A 181 -14.65 -19.15 22.22
N ALA A 182 -14.52 -17.99 22.86
CA ALA A 182 -15.65 -17.08 23.11
C ALA A 182 -16.23 -16.51 21.80
N ALA A 183 -15.36 -16.10 20.86
CA ALA A 183 -15.80 -15.61 19.56
C ALA A 183 -16.56 -16.67 18.76
N LYS A 184 -16.08 -17.91 18.74
CA LYS A 184 -16.79 -19.06 18.15
C LYS A 184 -18.14 -19.33 18.79
N ALA A 185 -18.25 -19.22 20.12
CA ALA A 185 -19.52 -19.41 20.82
C ALA A 185 -20.58 -18.36 20.39
N ALA A 186 -20.16 -17.11 20.14
CA ALA A 186 -21.04 -16.08 19.59
C ALA A 186 -21.49 -16.42 18.16
N VAL A 187 -20.60 -16.89 17.28
CA VAL A 187 -20.96 -17.33 15.92
C VAL A 187 -21.89 -18.55 15.94
N ILE A 188 -21.72 -19.48 16.89
CA ILE A 188 -22.67 -20.60 17.10
C ILE A 188 -24.06 -20.07 17.47
N SER A 189 -24.16 -19.11 18.40
CA SER A 189 -25.46 -18.53 18.79
C SER A 189 -26.16 -17.80 17.62
N VAL A 190 -25.39 -17.07 16.80
CA VAL A 190 -25.87 -16.51 15.51
C VAL A 190 -26.36 -17.62 14.59
N GLY A 191 -25.65 -18.74 14.51
CA GLY A 191 -26.05 -19.92 13.73
C GLY A 191 -27.32 -20.61 14.23
N GLU A 192 -27.51 -20.68 15.55
CA GLU A 192 -28.73 -21.19 16.17
C GLU A 192 -29.94 -20.31 15.83
N GLU A 193 -29.81 -18.97 15.92
CA GLU A 193 -30.89 -18.06 15.51
C GLU A 193 -31.21 -18.20 14.00
N ILE A 194 -30.20 -18.28 13.14
CA ILE A 194 -30.40 -18.54 11.68
C ILE A 194 -31.10 -19.88 11.46
N SER A 195 -30.79 -20.92 12.24
CA SER A 195 -31.42 -22.24 12.15
C SER A 195 -32.89 -22.21 12.58
N THR A 196 -33.22 -21.42 13.61
CA THR A 196 -34.57 -21.36 14.20
C THR A 196 -35.50 -20.38 13.48
N LEU A 197 -34.99 -19.21 13.07
CA LEU A 197 -35.79 -18.11 12.52
C LEU A 197 -35.56 -17.86 11.02
N GLY A 198 -34.47 -18.38 10.44
CA GLY A 198 -34.08 -18.11 9.05
C GLY A 198 -33.59 -16.68 8.83
N LEU A 199 -33.21 -16.39 7.57
CA LEU A 199 -32.83 -15.06 7.09
C LEU A 199 -33.98 -14.42 6.27
N PRO A 200 -34.04 -13.08 6.15
CA PRO A 200 -34.99 -12.42 5.26
C PRO A 200 -34.85 -12.91 3.81
N SER A 201 -35.95 -13.25 3.14
CA SER A 201 -35.90 -13.80 1.78
C SER A 201 -35.24 -12.87 0.75
N GLY A 202 -35.33 -11.56 0.94
CA GLY A 202 -34.68 -10.55 0.09
C GLY A 202 -33.14 -10.54 0.13
N ILE A 203 -32.50 -11.32 1.01
CA ILE A 203 -31.04 -11.51 1.04
C ILE A 203 -30.63 -12.97 0.76
N CYS A 204 -31.56 -13.81 0.30
CA CYS A 204 -31.34 -15.23 0.03
C CYS A 204 -31.50 -15.57 -1.46
N PRO A 205 -30.74 -16.53 -2.01
CA PRO A 205 -29.72 -17.34 -1.33
C PRO A 205 -28.45 -16.53 -0.98
N LEU A 206 -27.94 -16.73 0.24
CA LEU A 206 -26.75 -16.05 0.76
C LEU A 206 -25.52 -16.91 0.48
N VAL A 207 -24.69 -16.51 -0.47
CA VAL A 207 -23.58 -17.31 -1.01
C VAL A 207 -22.23 -16.71 -0.67
N PHE A 208 -21.43 -17.42 0.13
CA PHE A 208 -20.04 -17.09 0.46
C PHE A 208 -19.06 -17.85 -0.44
N ILE A 209 -18.21 -17.11 -1.16
CA ILE A 209 -17.15 -17.65 -2.02
C ILE A 209 -15.81 -17.54 -1.31
N PHE A 210 -15.12 -18.66 -1.06
CA PHE A 210 -13.79 -18.70 -0.43
C PHE A 210 -12.71 -18.96 -1.49
N THR A 211 -11.75 -18.06 -1.67
CA THR A 211 -10.70 -18.22 -2.70
C THR A 211 -9.50 -19.02 -2.19
N GLY A 212 -9.07 -20.02 -2.96
CA GLY A 212 -7.97 -20.91 -2.61
C GLY A 212 -8.28 -21.89 -1.48
N SER A 213 -7.33 -22.79 -1.24
CA SER A 213 -7.41 -23.89 -0.25
C SER A 213 -6.33 -23.80 0.85
N GLY A 214 -5.65 -22.65 0.95
CA GLY A 214 -4.59 -22.41 1.94
C GLY A 214 -5.08 -22.22 3.37
N ASN A 215 -4.13 -22.06 4.30
CA ASN A 215 -4.40 -21.88 5.73
C ASN A 215 -5.40 -20.74 6.04
N VAL A 216 -5.40 -19.66 5.25
CA VAL A 216 -6.34 -18.53 5.40
C VAL A 216 -7.77 -18.98 5.10
N SER A 217 -8.01 -19.55 3.91
CA SER A 217 -9.31 -20.09 3.50
C SER A 217 -9.82 -21.14 4.48
N LEU A 218 -8.95 -22.05 4.96
CA LEU A 218 -9.31 -23.03 5.99
C LEU A 218 -9.72 -22.38 7.32
N GLY A 219 -9.07 -21.28 7.72
CA GLY A 219 -9.42 -20.52 8.93
C GLY A 219 -10.76 -19.77 8.81
N ALA A 220 -11.04 -19.19 7.65
CA ALA A 220 -12.33 -18.53 7.39
C ALA A 220 -13.47 -19.56 7.31
N GLN A 221 -13.26 -20.67 6.60
CA GLN A 221 -14.19 -21.79 6.55
C GLN A 221 -14.46 -22.40 7.94
N GLU A 222 -13.47 -22.44 8.84
CA GLU A 222 -13.63 -22.95 10.21
C GLU A 222 -14.63 -22.14 11.04
N ILE A 223 -14.75 -20.84 10.76
CA ILE A 223 -15.76 -19.96 11.36
C ILE A 223 -17.09 -20.09 10.62
N PHE A 224 -17.09 -20.03 9.29
CA PHE A 224 -18.31 -20.18 8.48
C PHE A 224 -19.05 -21.50 8.77
N LYS A 225 -18.32 -22.59 9.05
CA LYS A 225 -18.89 -23.90 9.37
C LYS A 225 -19.61 -23.97 10.72
N LEU A 226 -19.56 -22.92 11.54
CA LEU A 226 -20.36 -22.76 12.76
C LEU A 226 -21.76 -22.18 12.48
N LEU A 227 -21.96 -21.56 11.32
CA LEU A 227 -23.28 -21.20 10.81
C LEU A 227 -23.94 -22.45 10.20
N PRO A 228 -25.27 -22.57 10.22
CA PRO A 228 -25.97 -23.55 9.40
C PRO A 228 -25.75 -23.19 7.93
N HIS A 229 -25.28 -24.14 7.12
CA HIS A 229 -24.88 -23.88 5.74
C HIS A 229 -24.96 -25.15 4.87
N THR A 230 -24.84 -24.98 3.56
CA THR A 230 -24.58 -26.07 2.60
C THR A 230 -23.37 -25.71 1.74
N PHE A 231 -22.34 -26.57 1.68
CA PHE A 231 -21.28 -26.40 0.68
C PHE A 231 -21.74 -26.88 -0.70
N VAL A 232 -21.36 -26.15 -1.75
CA VAL A 232 -21.67 -26.47 -3.15
C VAL A 232 -20.43 -26.33 -4.04
N GLU A 233 -20.37 -27.17 -5.06
CA GLU A 233 -19.35 -27.09 -6.11
C GLU A 233 -19.56 -25.83 -6.98
N PRO A 234 -18.48 -25.20 -7.48
CA PRO A 234 -18.54 -24.01 -8.34
C PRO A 234 -19.50 -24.14 -9.54
N SER A 235 -19.54 -25.32 -10.16
CA SER A 235 -20.41 -25.65 -11.29
C SER A 235 -21.92 -25.61 -10.97
N ARG A 236 -22.29 -25.64 -9.68
CA ARG A 236 -23.69 -25.71 -9.21
C ARG A 236 -24.25 -24.37 -8.73
N LEU A 237 -23.42 -23.32 -8.67
CA LEU A 237 -23.86 -21.95 -8.33
C LEU A 237 -25.07 -21.45 -9.15
N PRO A 238 -25.18 -21.74 -10.48
CA PRO A 238 -26.36 -21.34 -11.25
C PRO A 238 -27.68 -21.98 -10.80
N GLU A 239 -27.65 -23.18 -10.20
CA GLU A 239 -28.87 -23.89 -9.76
C GLU A 239 -29.59 -23.13 -8.63
N LEU A 240 -28.84 -22.46 -7.76
CA LEU A 240 -29.35 -21.83 -6.54
C LEU A 240 -30.36 -20.73 -6.88
N PHE A 241 -29.98 -19.86 -7.82
CA PHE A 241 -30.79 -18.72 -8.25
C PHE A 241 -31.90 -19.11 -9.23
N GLY A 242 -31.80 -20.27 -9.89
CA GLY A 242 -32.91 -20.86 -10.66
C GLY A 242 -34.07 -21.25 -9.74
N LYS A 243 -33.79 -22.09 -8.73
CA LYS A 243 -34.81 -22.66 -7.81
C LYS A 243 -35.46 -21.63 -6.89
N ALA A 244 -34.82 -20.49 -6.65
CA ALA A 244 -35.35 -19.42 -5.80
C ALA A 244 -36.60 -18.74 -6.40
N LYS A 245 -36.74 -18.69 -7.72
CA LYS A 245 -37.84 -17.96 -8.39
C LYS A 245 -39.20 -18.62 -8.14
N ASP A 246 -39.27 -19.94 -8.15
CA ASP A 246 -40.53 -20.71 -8.07
C ASP A 246 -41.19 -20.67 -6.67
N GLN A 247 -40.52 -20.14 -5.64
CA GLN A 247 -41.00 -20.16 -4.25
C GLN A 247 -41.72 -18.89 -3.78
N HIS A 248 -42.03 -17.94 -4.69
CA HIS A 248 -42.61 -16.63 -4.38
C HIS A 248 -44.12 -16.67 -4.03
N GLY A 249 -44.50 -17.51 -3.06
CA GLY A 249 -45.86 -17.70 -2.56
C GLY A 249 -46.00 -17.33 -1.08
N GLY A 250 -46.28 -16.06 -0.79
CA GLY A 250 -46.67 -15.55 0.53
C GLY A 250 -45.68 -14.56 1.15
N ALA A 251 -46.18 -13.43 1.63
CA ALA A 251 -45.39 -12.39 2.29
C ALA A 251 -44.86 -12.85 3.66
N SER A 252 -43.72 -12.29 4.08
CA SER A 252 -43.06 -12.54 5.37
C SER A 252 -42.69 -14.00 5.67
N LYS A 253 -42.06 -14.68 4.71
CA LYS A 253 -41.29 -15.91 4.96
C LYS A 253 -39.81 -15.59 5.04
N ARG A 254 -39.23 -15.64 6.24
CA ARG A 254 -37.79 -15.89 6.39
C ARG A 254 -37.49 -17.31 5.91
N ILE A 255 -36.32 -17.53 5.31
CA ILE A 255 -35.92 -18.82 4.71
C ILE A 255 -34.49 -19.19 5.10
N PHE A 256 -34.21 -20.49 5.07
CA PHE A 256 -32.87 -21.02 5.33
C PHE A 256 -32.17 -21.37 4.00
N GLN A 257 -31.31 -20.47 3.54
CA GLN A 257 -30.55 -20.60 2.29
C GLN A 257 -29.18 -19.92 2.42
N VAL A 258 -28.28 -20.56 3.17
CA VAL A 258 -26.87 -20.13 3.34
C VAL A 258 -25.95 -21.14 2.68
N TYR A 259 -25.09 -20.68 1.77
CA TYR A 259 -24.22 -21.53 0.96
C TYR A 259 -22.75 -21.11 1.06
N GLY A 260 -21.87 -22.09 1.08
CA GLY A 260 -20.43 -21.91 0.94
C GLY A 260 -19.94 -22.53 -0.37
N CYS A 261 -18.99 -21.90 -1.03
CA CYS A 261 -18.32 -22.47 -2.21
C CYS A 261 -16.82 -22.20 -2.08
N VAL A 262 -15.99 -23.23 -2.30
CA VAL A 262 -14.53 -23.08 -2.31
C VAL A 262 -14.09 -23.07 -3.76
N VAL A 263 -13.29 -22.07 -4.14
CA VAL A 263 -12.96 -21.76 -5.53
C VAL A 263 -11.44 -21.76 -5.66
N THR A 264 -10.92 -22.49 -6.65
CA THR A 264 -9.49 -22.68 -6.90
C THR A 264 -9.06 -21.98 -8.19
N SER A 265 -7.77 -22.08 -8.55
CA SER A 265 -7.26 -21.56 -9.82
C SER A 265 -8.00 -22.13 -11.04
N GLU A 266 -8.42 -23.39 -11.00
CA GLU A 266 -9.18 -24.07 -12.06
C GLU A 266 -10.55 -23.43 -12.33
N ASP A 267 -11.14 -22.83 -11.30
CA ASP A 267 -12.44 -22.16 -11.34
C ASP A 267 -12.32 -20.67 -11.71
N MET A 268 -11.13 -20.09 -11.49
CA MET A 268 -10.84 -18.67 -11.67
C MET A 268 -10.39 -18.32 -13.09
N VAL A 269 -9.68 -19.22 -13.77
CA VAL A 269 -9.13 -19.01 -15.12
C VAL A 269 -9.49 -20.14 -16.09
N GLU A 270 -9.42 -19.88 -17.40
CA GLU A 270 -9.46 -20.92 -18.44
C GLU A 270 -8.32 -20.72 -19.44
N HIS A 271 -7.79 -21.81 -20.00
CA HIS A 271 -6.69 -21.75 -20.98
C HIS A 271 -7.18 -21.10 -22.29
N LYS A 272 -6.34 -20.29 -22.94
CA LYS A 272 -6.69 -19.48 -24.13
C LYS A 272 -6.99 -20.31 -25.38
N ASP A 273 -6.27 -21.42 -25.56
CA ASP A 273 -6.62 -22.48 -26.52
C ASP A 273 -7.75 -23.32 -25.93
N PRO A 274 -8.95 -23.35 -26.55
CA PRO A 274 -10.12 -24.06 -26.05
C PRO A 274 -10.03 -25.59 -26.19
N THR A 275 -8.98 -26.13 -26.81
CA THR A 275 -8.71 -27.57 -26.86
C THR A 275 -8.00 -28.11 -25.62
N LYS A 276 -7.50 -27.22 -24.75
CA LYS A 276 -6.82 -27.59 -23.50
C LYS A 276 -7.68 -27.30 -22.28
N GLY A 277 -7.61 -28.19 -21.29
CA GLY A 277 -8.14 -27.95 -19.95
C GLY A 277 -7.25 -27.02 -19.14
N PHE A 278 -7.62 -26.80 -17.88
CA PHE A 278 -6.73 -26.18 -16.90
C PHE A 278 -5.62 -27.18 -16.52
N ASP A 279 -4.35 -26.78 -16.65
CA ASP A 279 -3.22 -27.48 -16.03
C ASP A 279 -2.58 -26.58 -14.98
N LYS A 280 -2.32 -27.14 -13.79
CA LYS A 280 -1.78 -26.38 -12.66
C LYS A 280 -0.29 -26.07 -12.79
N ALA A 281 0.51 -26.97 -13.36
CA ALA A 281 1.94 -26.71 -13.54
C ALA A 281 2.16 -25.66 -14.64
N ASP A 282 1.42 -25.77 -15.75
CA ASP A 282 1.38 -24.77 -16.81
C ASP A 282 0.87 -23.41 -16.28
N TYR A 283 -0.26 -23.33 -15.58
CA TYR A 283 -0.76 -22.04 -15.05
C TYR A 283 0.22 -21.30 -14.13
N TYR A 284 0.93 -22.01 -13.24
CA TYR A 284 1.90 -21.37 -12.33
C TYR A 284 3.24 -21.04 -12.99
N THR A 285 3.50 -21.55 -14.20
CA THR A 285 4.71 -21.27 -15.01
C THR A 285 4.42 -20.19 -16.06
N HIS A 286 3.31 -20.36 -16.78
CA HIS A 286 2.83 -19.56 -17.92
C HIS A 286 1.41 -19.01 -17.68
N PRO A 287 1.19 -18.12 -16.69
CA PRO A 287 -0.13 -17.52 -16.45
C PRO A 287 -0.65 -16.72 -17.66
N GLU A 288 0.24 -16.26 -18.55
CA GLU A 288 -0.09 -15.62 -19.82
C GLU A 288 -0.84 -16.53 -20.80
N HIS A 289 -0.84 -17.85 -20.63
CA HIS A 289 -1.66 -18.78 -21.40
C HIS A 289 -3.15 -18.75 -21.01
N TYR A 290 -3.53 -18.02 -19.96
CA TYR A 290 -4.86 -18.12 -19.34
C TYR A 290 -5.66 -16.81 -19.39
N ASN A 291 -7.00 -16.94 -19.41
CA ASN A 291 -7.97 -15.85 -19.33
C ASN A 291 -8.71 -15.90 -17.97
N PRO A 292 -8.96 -14.76 -17.30
CA PRO A 292 -9.77 -14.73 -16.10
C PRO A 292 -11.26 -14.96 -16.43
N VAL A 293 -11.90 -15.86 -15.68
CA VAL A 293 -13.32 -16.24 -15.85
C VAL A 293 -14.14 -16.19 -14.57
N PHE A 294 -13.53 -15.91 -13.42
CA PHE A 294 -14.23 -15.73 -12.15
C PHE A 294 -15.42 -14.76 -12.26
N HIS A 295 -15.26 -13.64 -12.99
CA HIS A 295 -16.31 -12.67 -13.29
C HIS A 295 -17.48 -13.19 -14.15
N LYS A 296 -17.33 -14.36 -14.81
CA LYS A 296 -18.36 -15.02 -15.63
C LYS A 296 -18.98 -16.22 -14.93
N LYS A 297 -18.15 -17.06 -14.30
CA LYS A 297 -18.54 -18.38 -13.77
C LYS A 297 -18.96 -18.33 -12.30
N ILE A 298 -18.38 -17.43 -11.51
CA ILE A 298 -18.50 -17.43 -10.04
C ILE A 298 -19.17 -16.16 -9.50
N ALA A 299 -18.58 -15.00 -9.79
CA ALA A 299 -18.99 -13.71 -9.21
C ALA A 299 -20.47 -13.33 -9.45
N PRO A 300 -21.15 -13.66 -10.57
CA PRO A 300 -22.59 -13.40 -10.75
C PRO A 300 -23.50 -14.05 -9.68
N TYR A 301 -22.98 -15.03 -8.93
CA TYR A 301 -23.71 -15.80 -7.93
C TYR A 301 -23.21 -15.53 -6.50
N ALA A 302 -22.20 -14.69 -6.33
CA ALA A 302 -21.57 -14.41 -5.04
C ALA A 302 -22.33 -13.32 -4.28
N SER A 303 -22.77 -13.60 -3.06
CA SER A 303 -23.24 -12.57 -2.12
C SER A 303 -22.07 -11.97 -1.34
N VAL A 304 -21.08 -12.81 -1.01
CA VAL A 304 -19.85 -12.43 -0.31
C VAL A 304 -18.66 -13.11 -0.98
N ILE A 305 -17.57 -12.37 -1.19
CA ILE A 305 -16.26 -12.93 -1.57
C ILE A 305 -15.32 -12.82 -0.38
N VAL A 306 -14.77 -13.95 0.06
CA VAL A 306 -13.78 -14.07 1.13
C VAL A 306 -12.44 -14.43 0.46
N ASN A 307 -11.66 -13.42 0.15
CA ASN A 307 -10.41 -13.57 -0.59
C ASN A 307 -9.30 -14.05 0.37
N CYS A 308 -8.72 -15.21 0.05
CA CYS A 308 -7.79 -15.95 0.91
C CYS A 308 -6.62 -16.58 0.12
N MET A 309 -6.43 -16.19 -1.14
CA MET A 309 -5.41 -16.72 -2.03
C MET A 309 -4.15 -15.84 -2.09
N TYR A 310 -3.04 -16.36 -2.62
CA TYR A 310 -1.88 -15.54 -2.98
C TYR A 310 -2.04 -15.06 -4.43
N TRP A 311 -1.59 -13.83 -4.72
CA TRP A 311 -1.57 -13.26 -6.05
C TRP A 311 -0.29 -12.43 -6.27
N GLU A 312 0.16 -12.34 -7.52
CA GLU A 312 1.28 -11.51 -7.96
C GLU A 312 1.04 -11.08 -9.42
N GLN A 313 1.63 -9.96 -9.84
CA GLN A 313 1.24 -9.19 -11.03
C GLN A 313 1.18 -9.98 -12.37
N ARG A 314 1.95 -11.07 -12.51
CA ARG A 314 1.92 -11.92 -13.72
C ARG A 314 0.66 -12.78 -13.83
N PHE A 315 -0.08 -12.99 -12.75
CA PHE A 315 -1.35 -13.73 -12.78
C PHE A 315 -2.53 -12.83 -13.14
N PRO A 316 -3.53 -13.32 -13.89
CA PRO A 316 -4.78 -12.60 -14.10
C PRO A 316 -5.40 -12.13 -12.77
N ARG A 317 -5.97 -10.92 -12.74
CA ARG A 317 -6.77 -10.44 -11.60
C ARG A 317 -8.02 -11.32 -11.42
N LEU A 318 -8.49 -11.42 -10.17
CA LEU A 318 -9.72 -12.12 -9.81
C LEU A 318 -10.96 -11.32 -10.26
N LEU A 319 -10.96 -10.01 -10.00
CA LEU A 319 -11.92 -9.04 -10.55
C LEU A 319 -11.20 -7.72 -10.88
N SER A 320 -11.46 -7.18 -12.07
CA SER A 320 -11.13 -5.79 -12.43
C SER A 320 -12.25 -4.82 -12.05
N THR A 321 -11.95 -3.53 -11.98
CA THR A 321 -12.94 -2.47 -11.72
C THR A 321 -14.08 -2.50 -12.75
N GLN A 322 -13.75 -2.62 -14.04
CA GLN A 322 -14.75 -2.78 -15.11
C GLN A 322 -15.62 -4.04 -14.92
N GLN A 323 -15.03 -5.17 -14.48
CA GLN A 323 -15.78 -6.42 -14.29
C GLN A 323 -16.80 -6.30 -13.14
N ILE A 324 -16.45 -5.67 -12.01
CA ILE A 324 -17.41 -5.48 -10.91
C ILE A 324 -18.49 -4.47 -11.28
N GLN A 325 -18.15 -3.41 -12.03
CA GLN A 325 -19.15 -2.49 -12.59
C GLN A 325 -20.16 -3.23 -13.49
N ASP A 326 -19.69 -4.06 -14.40
CA ASP A 326 -20.55 -4.83 -15.32
C ASP A 326 -21.34 -5.93 -14.62
N LEU A 327 -20.90 -6.39 -13.45
CA LEU A 327 -21.67 -7.29 -12.58
C LEU A 327 -22.80 -6.53 -11.87
N VAL A 328 -22.53 -5.37 -11.26
CA VAL A 328 -23.56 -4.57 -10.59
C VAL A 328 -24.61 -4.06 -11.58
N ARG A 329 -24.21 -3.59 -12.77
CA ARG A 329 -25.12 -3.22 -13.88
C ARG A 329 -26.07 -4.36 -14.31
N LYS A 330 -25.71 -5.63 -14.04
CA LYS A 330 -26.50 -6.83 -14.36
C LYS A 330 -27.31 -7.37 -13.16
N GLY A 331 -27.28 -6.70 -12.00
CA GLY A 331 -27.99 -7.13 -10.79
C GLY A 331 -27.29 -8.25 -10.03
N CYS A 332 -25.95 -8.24 -9.97
CA CYS A 332 -25.16 -9.14 -9.13
C CYS A 332 -25.58 -9.04 -7.64
N PRO A 333 -25.72 -10.16 -6.90
CA PRO A 333 -26.17 -10.18 -5.51
C PRO A 333 -25.07 -9.85 -4.48
N LEU A 334 -23.87 -9.43 -4.93
CA LEU A 334 -22.72 -9.16 -4.08
C LEU A 334 -23.02 -7.95 -3.16
N VAL A 335 -22.92 -8.17 -1.84
CA VAL A 335 -23.08 -7.12 -0.81
C VAL A 335 -21.76 -6.72 -0.17
N GLY A 336 -20.73 -7.58 -0.24
CA GLY A 336 -19.41 -7.23 0.29
C GLY A 336 -18.29 -8.26 0.08
N ILE A 337 -17.10 -7.85 0.52
CA ILE A 337 -15.81 -8.51 0.29
C ILE A 337 -15.01 -8.48 1.60
N SER A 338 -14.54 -9.66 2.02
CA SER A 338 -13.49 -9.83 3.03
C SER A 338 -12.19 -10.12 2.32
N ASP A 339 -11.33 -9.11 2.14
CA ASP A 339 -10.02 -9.28 1.52
C ASP A 339 -8.94 -9.53 2.58
N ILE A 340 -8.81 -10.81 2.94
CA ILE A 340 -7.87 -11.28 3.97
C ILE A 340 -6.43 -11.37 3.42
N THR A 341 -6.25 -11.19 2.10
CA THR A 341 -4.92 -11.08 1.47
C THR A 341 -4.37 -9.67 1.61
N CYS A 342 -5.26 -8.66 1.53
CA CYS A 342 -4.95 -7.24 1.68
C CYS A 342 -3.97 -6.70 0.61
N ASP A 343 -3.97 -7.31 -0.58
CA ASP A 343 -3.15 -6.90 -1.73
C ASP A 343 -3.74 -5.64 -2.40
N ILE A 344 -3.30 -4.46 -1.96
CA ILE A 344 -3.84 -3.17 -2.43
C ILE A 344 -3.66 -2.98 -3.94
N GLY A 345 -4.78 -2.76 -4.64
CA GLY A 345 -4.82 -2.70 -6.11
C GLY A 345 -4.40 -4.02 -6.78
N GLY A 346 -4.47 -5.15 -6.06
CA GLY A 346 -3.95 -6.46 -6.46
C GLY A 346 -4.98 -7.37 -7.11
N SER A 347 -5.29 -8.51 -6.49
CA SER A 347 -6.20 -9.50 -7.07
C SER A 347 -7.64 -8.98 -7.26
N LEU A 348 -8.08 -8.05 -6.40
CA LEU A 348 -9.31 -7.27 -6.52
C LEU A 348 -8.92 -5.80 -6.79
N GLU A 349 -9.03 -5.35 -8.04
CA GLU A 349 -8.42 -4.09 -8.50
C GLU A 349 -8.89 -2.84 -7.75
N PHE A 350 -10.16 -2.83 -7.34
CA PHE A 350 -10.83 -1.73 -6.63
C PHE A 350 -10.64 -1.78 -5.10
N VAL A 351 -9.89 -2.75 -4.55
CA VAL A 351 -9.48 -2.71 -3.14
C VAL A 351 -8.24 -1.80 -3.03
N ASN A 352 -8.49 -0.49 -3.07
CA ASN A 352 -7.43 0.54 -3.20
C ASN A 352 -6.87 1.08 -1.88
N ARG A 353 -7.42 0.65 -0.74
CA ARG A 353 -7.03 1.10 0.62
C ARG A 353 -7.03 -0.07 1.60
N THR A 354 -6.15 0.00 2.60
CA THR A 354 -6.21 -0.87 3.78
C THR A 354 -7.27 -0.36 4.75
N THR A 355 -7.74 -1.24 5.63
CA THR A 355 -8.55 -0.90 6.81
C THR A 355 -7.79 -1.26 8.09
N SER A 356 -8.24 -0.73 9.23
CA SER A 356 -7.64 -0.99 10.55
C SER A 356 -8.65 -1.63 11.48
N ILE A 357 -8.22 -2.32 12.54
CA ILE A 357 -9.11 -3.04 13.47
C ILE A 357 -10.09 -2.11 14.21
N ASP A 358 -9.81 -0.80 14.28
CA ASP A 358 -10.75 0.22 14.79
C ASP A 358 -11.88 0.59 13.81
N SER A 359 -11.65 0.35 12.52
CA SER A 359 -12.46 0.80 11.39
C SER A 359 -12.28 -0.22 10.27
N SER A 360 -12.71 -1.46 10.52
CA SER A 360 -12.38 -2.64 9.69
C SER A 360 -12.94 -2.59 8.28
N PHE A 361 -13.79 -1.62 7.95
CA PHE A 361 -14.56 -1.55 6.71
C PHE A 361 -14.49 -0.17 6.03
N PHE A 362 -14.62 -0.19 4.70
CA PHE A 362 -15.07 0.94 3.88
C PHE A 362 -16.19 0.46 2.94
N ARG A 363 -16.95 1.39 2.37
CA ARG A 363 -17.94 1.12 1.33
C ARG A 363 -17.44 1.61 -0.03
N TYR A 364 -17.44 0.72 -1.01
CA TYR A 364 -17.11 1.04 -2.41
C TYR A 364 -18.36 0.95 -3.27
N ASP A 365 -18.73 2.01 -4.00
CA ASP A 365 -19.79 1.97 -5.00
C ASP A 365 -19.21 1.83 -6.41
N PRO A 366 -19.32 0.66 -7.06
CA PRO A 366 -18.82 0.48 -8.42
C PRO A 366 -19.48 1.41 -9.44
N LEU A 367 -20.75 1.79 -9.26
CA LEU A 367 -21.48 2.56 -10.27
C LEU A 367 -21.00 4.01 -10.39
N SER A 368 -20.40 4.54 -9.32
CA SER A 368 -19.79 5.89 -9.26
C SER A 368 -18.26 5.86 -9.09
N ASP A 369 -17.66 4.67 -9.03
CA ASP A 369 -16.25 4.41 -8.71
C ASP A 369 -15.76 5.16 -7.45
N SER A 370 -16.63 5.23 -6.43
CA SER A 370 -16.45 6.08 -5.25
C SER A 370 -16.33 5.30 -3.95
N TYR A 371 -15.62 5.89 -2.98
CA TYR A 371 -15.18 5.25 -1.74
C TYR A 371 -15.61 6.07 -0.55
N HIS A 372 -16.18 5.41 0.46
CA HIS A 372 -16.82 6.03 1.61
C HIS A 372 -16.42 5.27 2.88
N ASP A 373 -16.22 5.97 3.98
CA ASP A 373 -15.80 5.35 5.26
C ASP A 373 -17.00 5.07 6.20
N ASP A 374 -18.22 5.13 5.65
CA ASP A 374 -19.48 4.70 6.26
C ASP A 374 -19.96 3.35 5.69
N LEU A 375 -21.09 2.84 6.19
CA LEU A 375 -21.77 1.63 5.67
C LEU A 375 -23.16 1.91 5.06
N GLU A 376 -23.59 3.15 4.90
CA GLU A 376 -24.96 3.53 4.50
C GLU A 376 -25.11 3.83 3.00
N GLY A 377 -26.23 3.42 2.38
CA GLY A 377 -26.48 3.68 0.95
C GLY A 377 -25.82 2.67 0.01
N ASN A 378 -25.50 3.08 -1.23
CA ASN A 378 -25.15 2.17 -2.33
C ASN A 378 -23.71 1.62 -2.26
N GLY A 379 -23.50 0.44 -2.85
CA GLY A 379 -22.20 -0.19 -3.00
C GLY A 379 -21.99 -1.48 -2.18
N LEU A 380 -20.73 -1.89 -2.10
CA LEU A 380 -20.20 -3.09 -1.44
C LEU A 380 -19.52 -2.70 -0.13
N VAL A 381 -19.67 -3.48 0.93
CA VAL A 381 -18.79 -3.36 2.12
C VAL A 381 -17.49 -4.12 1.87
N CYS A 382 -16.34 -3.47 2.08
CA CYS A 382 -15.01 -4.01 1.84
C CYS A 382 -14.18 -3.97 3.12
N GLN A 383 -13.57 -5.10 3.48
CA GLN A 383 -12.59 -5.24 4.55
C GLN A 383 -11.23 -5.56 3.94
N ALA A 384 -10.16 -4.88 4.38
CA ALA A 384 -8.79 -5.10 3.92
C ALA A 384 -7.80 -4.85 5.08
N VAL A 385 -7.89 -5.66 6.15
CA VAL A 385 -7.08 -5.49 7.38
C VAL A 385 -5.81 -6.34 7.29
N ASP A 386 -4.64 -5.68 7.31
CA ASP A 386 -3.32 -6.31 7.14
C ASP A 386 -2.85 -7.17 8.35
N THR A 387 -3.48 -6.97 9.51
CA THR A 387 -2.99 -7.42 10.83
C THR A 387 -3.95 -8.32 11.61
N LEU A 388 -5.03 -8.80 10.97
CA LEU A 388 -6.08 -9.67 11.52
C LEU A 388 -5.64 -10.73 12.56
N PRO A 389 -4.52 -11.49 12.39
CA PRO A 389 -4.10 -12.46 13.41
C PRO A 389 -3.81 -11.91 14.81
N THR A 390 -3.63 -10.59 14.98
CA THR A 390 -3.34 -9.99 16.29
C THR A 390 -4.59 -9.83 17.17
N GLU A 391 -5.79 -9.94 16.60
CA GLU A 391 -7.03 -9.90 17.38
C GLU A 391 -7.18 -11.14 18.27
N PHE A 392 -6.74 -12.31 17.79
CA PHE A 392 -6.57 -13.51 18.59
C PHE A 392 -5.12 -13.68 19.07
N ALA A 393 -4.51 -12.60 19.58
CA ALA A 393 -3.08 -12.56 19.94
C ALA A 393 -2.62 -13.72 20.84
N LYS A 394 -3.48 -14.20 21.76
CA LYS A 394 -3.14 -15.28 22.71
C LYS A 394 -2.94 -16.61 21.99
N GLU A 395 -3.96 -17.07 21.28
CA GLU A 395 -3.92 -18.31 20.50
C GLU A 395 -2.96 -18.23 19.31
N ALA A 396 -2.81 -17.05 18.70
CA ALA A 396 -1.84 -16.81 17.64
C ALA A 396 -0.39 -16.91 18.15
N SER A 397 -0.08 -16.33 19.32
CA SER A 397 1.26 -16.46 19.95
C SER A 397 1.55 -17.88 20.39
N GLN A 398 0.56 -18.60 20.94
CA GLN A 398 0.69 -20.00 21.30
C GLN A 398 1.01 -20.86 20.08
N HIS A 399 0.20 -20.78 19.01
CA HIS A 399 0.44 -21.55 17.79
C HIS A 399 1.78 -21.23 17.12
N PHE A 400 2.16 -19.94 17.09
CA PHE A 400 3.40 -19.48 16.49
C PHE A 400 4.62 -19.99 17.26
N GLY A 401 4.61 -19.82 18.58
CA GLY A 401 5.71 -20.24 19.44
C GLY A 401 5.85 -21.76 19.56
N ASP A 402 4.75 -22.52 19.47
CA ASP A 402 4.80 -23.99 19.45
C ASP A 402 5.62 -24.53 18.26
N ILE A 403 5.60 -23.82 17.12
CA ILE A 403 6.43 -24.10 15.94
C ILE A 403 7.84 -23.49 16.11
N LEU A 404 7.94 -22.24 16.58
CA LEU A 404 9.22 -21.54 16.73
C LEU A 404 10.20 -22.26 17.66
N LEU A 405 9.68 -22.93 18.70
CA LEU A 405 10.45 -23.70 19.68
C LEU A 405 11.41 -24.72 19.06
N GLU A 406 11.08 -25.29 17.89
CA GLU A 406 11.94 -26.24 17.17
C GLU A 406 13.27 -25.61 16.71
N PHE A 407 13.30 -24.28 16.55
CA PHE A 407 14.45 -23.53 16.01
C PHE A 407 15.20 -22.72 17.07
N ILE A 408 14.58 -22.39 18.21
CA ILE A 408 15.19 -21.53 19.25
C ILE A 408 16.49 -22.11 19.78
N GLY A 409 16.60 -23.43 19.94
CA GLY A 409 17.84 -24.06 20.43
C GLY A 409 19.02 -23.72 19.53
N SER A 410 18.96 -24.11 18.25
CA SER A 410 20.01 -23.79 17.26
C SER A 410 20.31 -22.29 17.18
N LEU A 411 19.27 -21.43 17.10
CA LEU A 411 19.47 -19.98 17.00
C LEU A 411 20.08 -19.35 18.27
N SER A 412 19.90 -19.97 19.45
CA SER A 412 20.37 -19.43 20.73
C SER A 412 21.69 -20.00 21.22
N SER A 413 22.10 -21.21 20.77
CA SER A 413 23.35 -21.86 21.19
C SER A 413 24.43 -21.99 20.12
N THR A 414 24.12 -21.90 18.82
CA THR A 414 25.14 -22.03 17.76
C THR A 414 25.91 -20.72 17.58
N VAL A 415 27.23 -20.78 17.75
CA VAL A 415 28.14 -19.63 17.64
C VAL A 415 28.66 -19.45 16.20
N ASP A 416 29.00 -20.55 15.53
CA ASP A 416 29.45 -20.53 14.13
C ASP A 416 28.25 -20.64 13.17
N PHE A 417 28.06 -19.63 12.31
CA PHE A 417 26.98 -19.61 11.33
C PHE A 417 26.98 -20.81 10.38
N THR A 418 28.15 -21.42 10.11
CA THR A 418 28.28 -22.60 9.24
C THR A 418 27.73 -23.88 9.87
N GLU A 419 27.66 -23.96 11.21
CA GLU A 419 27.09 -25.10 11.94
C GLU A 419 25.55 -25.09 11.99
N LEU A 420 24.90 -23.96 11.70
CA LEU A 420 23.43 -23.86 11.73
C LEU A 420 22.77 -24.79 10.70
N PRO A 421 21.61 -25.39 11.02
CA PRO A 421 20.79 -26.14 10.07
C PRO A 421 20.51 -25.39 8.77
N SER A 422 20.50 -26.11 7.64
CA SER A 422 20.45 -25.48 6.30
C SER A 422 19.22 -24.58 6.09
N HIS A 423 18.07 -24.92 6.67
CA HIS A 423 16.86 -24.10 6.61
C HIS A 423 16.98 -22.79 7.41
N LEU A 424 17.73 -22.76 8.52
CA LEU A 424 18.01 -21.54 9.28
C LEU A 424 19.08 -20.66 8.60
N ARG A 425 20.10 -21.28 7.98
CA ARG A 425 21.05 -20.54 7.14
C ARG A 425 20.38 -19.90 5.92
N ARG A 426 19.44 -20.62 5.28
CA ARG A 426 18.60 -20.06 4.20
C ARG A 426 17.76 -18.88 4.67
N ALA A 427 17.22 -18.92 5.89
CA ALA A 427 16.39 -17.83 6.43
C ALA A 427 17.18 -16.58 6.88
N CYS A 428 18.52 -16.64 6.90
CA CYS A 428 19.38 -15.54 7.33
C CYS A 428 19.67 -14.58 6.18
N ILE A 429 19.07 -13.37 6.22
CA ILE A 429 19.21 -12.36 5.15
C ILE A 429 20.58 -11.68 5.21
N ALA A 430 21.03 -11.34 6.41
CA ALA A 430 22.28 -10.65 6.68
C ALA A 430 23.01 -11.31 7.86
N HIS A 431 24.34 -11.28 7.83
CA HIS A 431 25.21 -11.84 8.88
C HIS A 431 26.56 -11.10 8.88
N GLY A 432 27.08 -10.77 10.07
CA GLY A 432 28.42 -10.17 10.23
C GLY A 432 28.61 -8.78 9.60
N GLY A 433 27.55 -8.16 9.07
CA GLY A 433 27.57 -6.89 8.35
C GLY A 433 27.53 -7.01 6.83
N ALA A 434 27.43 -8.22 6.30
CA ALA A 434 27.16 -8.50 4.89
C ALA A 434 25.77 -9.13 4.70
N LEU A 435 25.27 -9.10 3.47
CA LEU A 435 24.15 -9.97 3.06
C LEU A 435 24.69 -11.40 2.90
N THR A 436 23.86 -12.42 3.14
CA THR A 436 24.22 -13.79 2.78
C THR A 436 23.96 -14.03 1.29
N THR A 437 24.63 -15.03 0.70
CA THR A 437 24.70 -15.19 -0.77
C THR A 437 23.35 -15.35 -1.47
N LEU A 438 22.31 -15.83 -0.78
CA LEU A 438 20.97 -15.90 -1.35
C LEU A 438 20.31 -14.52 -1.54
N TYR A 439 20.83 -13.46 -0.92
CA TYR A 439 20.23 -12.11 -0.89
C TYR A 439 21.11 -11.03 -1.52
N GLU A 440 22.24 -11.40 -2.13
CA GLU A 440 23.13 -10.51 -2.90
C GLU A 440 22.43 -9.85 -4.13
N TYR A 441 21.19 -10.23 -4.45
CA TYR A 441 20.35 -9.52 -5.42
C TYR A 441 19.72 -8.22 -4.86
N ILE A 442 19.56 -8.07 -3.54
CA ILE A 442 18.87 -6.90 -2.95
C ILE A 442 19.53 -5.56 -3.34
N PRO A 443 20.87 -5.41 -3.36
CA PRO A 443 21.52 -4.20 -3.85
C PRO A 443 21.25 -3.91 -5.34
N ARG A 444 20.99 -4.93 -6.17
CA ARG A 444 20.61 -4.76 -7.58
C ARG A 444 19.16 -4.32 -7.72
N MET A 445 18.22 -4.93 -7.01
CA MET A 445 16.82 -4.46 -6.97
C MET A 445 16.71 -3.01 -6.48
N ARG A 446 17.52 -2.62 -5.47
CA ARG A 446 17.59 -1.23 -4.98
C ARG A 446 18.13 -0.23 -6.00
N LYS A 447 18.86 -0.70 -7.04
CA LYS A 447 19.37 0.10 -8.16
C LYS A 447 18.37 0.22 -9.31
N SER A 448 17.69 -0.86 -9.72
CA SER A 448 16.60 -0.75 -10.70
C SER A 448 15.50 0.20 -10.22
N ASP A 449 15.12 0.10 -8.94
CA ASP A 449 14.27 1.07 -8.20
C ASP A 449 14.82 2.52 -8.17
N SER A 450 16.03 2.76 -8.68
CA SER A 450 16.71 4.05 -8.81
C SER A 450 16.89 4.51 -10.25
N GLU A 451 17.17 3.59 -11.18
CA GLU A 451 17.35 3.88 -12.61
C GLU A 451 15.99 4.23 -13.27
N ASP A 452 14.91 3.51 -12.95
CA ASP A 452 13.52 3.88 -13.33
C ASP A 452 13.12 5.31 -12.86
N VAL A 453 13.80 5.83 -11.84
CA VAL A 453 13.57 7.15 -11.25
C VAL A 453 14.55 8.21 -11.77
N SER A 454 15.77 7.85 -12.18
CA SER A 454 16.75 8.81 -12.71
C SER A 454 16.48 9.18 -14.17
N ASP A 455 16.06 8.22 -15.01
CA ASP A 455 15.84 8.46 -16.44
C ASP A 455 14.67 9.42 -16.71
N ASN A 456 13.74 9.50 -15.74
CA ASN A 456 12.62 10.44 -15.74
C ASN A 456 12.97 11.83 -15.14
N LEU A 457 14.17 12.02 -14.58
CA LEU A 457 14.61 13.28 -13.93
C LEU A 457 15.87 13.91 -14.54
N ALA A 458 16.47 13.29 -15.57
CA ALA A 458 17.74 13.74 -16.17
C ALA A 458 17.66 14.35 -17.59
N LYS A 459 16.47 14.64 -18.15
CA LYS A 459 16.33 15.28 -19.48
C LYS A 459 16.42 16.81 -19.47
N GLY A 460 17.43 17.32 -18.77
CA GLY A 460 17.87 18.71 -18.83
C GLY A 460 18.82 18.99 -20.00
N HIS A 461 18.30 19.01 -21.24
CA HIS A 461 18.96 19.56 -22.44
C HIS A 461 20.47 19.26 -22.61
N SER A 462 20.82 17.99 -22.75
CA SER A 462 21.98 17.61 -23.57
C SER A 462 21.56 17.69 -25.04
N ASN A 463 22.14 18.61 -25.83
CA ASN A 463 21.93 18.66 -27.29
C ASN A 463 22.78 17.57 -27.98
N LYS A 464 22.44 16.30 -27.74
CA LYS A 464 22.98 15.13 -28.43
C LYS A 464 21.86 14.36 -29.12
N LYS A 465 22.20 13.77 -30.27
CA LYS A 465 21.29 12.88 -31.00
C LYS A 465 21.46 11.46 -30.44
N THR A 466 20.47 10.97 -29.71
CA THR A 466 20.44 9.56 -29.30
C THR A 466 20.11 8.69 -30.51
N HIS A 467 21.00 7.76 -30.84
CA HIS A 467 20.84 6.79 -31.92
C HIS A 467 20.40 5.46 -31.30
N ASN A 468 19.26 4.92 -31.74
CA ASN A 468 18.67 3.69 -31.19
C ASN A 468 18.58 2.58 -32.25
N LEU A 469 18.71 1.32 -31.81
CA LEU A 469 18.74 0.13 -32.66
C LEU A 469 18.09 -1.05 -31.94
N LEU A 470 17.06 -1.67 -32.53
CA LEU A 470 16.55 -2.94 -32.02
C LEU A 470 17.54 -4.06 -32.33
N VAL A 471 17.97 -4.81 -31.33
CA VAL A 471 18.89 -5.95 -31.41
C VAL A 471 18.20 -7.21 -30.91
N SER A 472 17.95 -8.18 -31.80
CA SER A 472 17.49 -9.53 -31.39
C SER A 472 18.70 -10.38 -31.01
N LEU A 473 18.61 -11.18 -29.95
CA LEU A 473 19.58 -12.20 -29.51
C LEU A 473 18.87 -13.56 -29.33
N SER A 474 19.55 -14.67 -29.64
CA SER A 474 19.06 -16.01 -29.29
C SER A 474 20.19 -17.01 -29.09
N GLY A 475 20.09 -17.85 -28.05
CA GLY A 475 21.15 -18.75 -27.60
C GLY A 475 20.88 -19.31 -26.19
N HIS A 476 21.89 -19.88 -25.52
CA HIS A 476 21.83 -20.27 -24.10
C HIS A 476 21.99 -19.05 -23.17
N LEU A 477 21.09 -18.08 -23.33
CA LEU A 477 21.29 -16.71 -22.84
C LEU A 477 21.36 -16.60 -21.30
N PHE A 478 20.64 -17.44 -20.56
CA PHE A 478 20.51 -17.32 -19.10
C PHE A 478 21.29 -18.40 -18.34
N ASP A 479 21.27 -19.62 -18.85
CA ASP A 479 21.94 -20.81 -18.30
C ASP A 479 23.46 -20.81 -18.52
N GLN A 480 23.95 -20.11 -19.54
CA GLN A 480 25.37 -19.80 -19.72
C GLN A 480 25.72 -18.34 -19.39
N PHE A 481 24.80 -17.56 -18.80
CA PHE A 481 24.95 -16.13 -18.46
C PHE A 481 25.27 -15.18 -19.63
N LEU A 482 25.22 -15.64 -20.88
CA LEU A 482 25.57 -14.89 -22.09
C LEU A 482 24.71 -13.62 -22.31
N ILE A 483 23.53 -13.52 -21.70
CA ILE A 483 22.76 -12.27 -21.67
C ILE A 483 23.47 -11.20 -20.85
N ASN A 484 24.06 -11.55 -19.71
CA ASN A 484 24.78 -10.60 -18.87
C ASN A 484 26.01 -10.09 -19.62
N GLU A 485 26.78 -10.99 -20.27
CA GLU A 485 27.92 -10.58 -21.10
C GLU A 485 27.51 -9.62 -22.23
N ALA A 486 26.34 -9.84 -22.86
CA ALA A 486 25.81 -8.94 -23.87
C ALA A 486 25.39 -7.56 -23.29
N LEU A 487 24.79 -7.52 -22.09
CA LEU A 487 24.41 -6.27 -21.43
C LEU A 487 25.64 -5.51 -20.90
N ASP A 488 26.60 -6.22 -20.30
CA ASP A 488 27.88 -5.69 -19.84
C ASP A 488 28.67 -5.05 -21.01
N ILE A 489 28.63 -5.64 -22.21
CA ILE A 489 29.23 -5.06 -23.44
C ILE A 489 28.57 -3.72 -23.81
N ILE A 490 27.24 -3.62 -23.68
CA ILE A 490 26.50 -2.39 -24.00
C ILE A 490 26.87 -1.29 -22.99
N GLU A 491 26.80 -1.58 -21.69
CA GLU A 491 27.11 -0.61 -20.62
C GLU A 491 28.59 -0.19 -20.65
N ALA A 492 29.53 -1.12 -20.82
CA ALA A 492 30.96 -0.83 -20.81
C ALA A 492 31.42 0.04 -22.00
N ALA A 493 30.68 0.02 -23.11
CA ALA A 493 30.88 0.92 -24.24
C ALA A 493 30.19 2.30 -24.07
N GLY A 494 29.41 2.50 -23.00
CA GLY A 494 28.63 3.73 -22.77
C GLY A 494 27.29 3.78 -23.50
N GLY A 495 26.76 2.63 -23.90
CA GLY A 495 25.39 2.49 -24.40
C GLY A 495 24.37 2.25 -23.30
N SER A 496 23.10 2.43 -23.66
CA SER A 496 21.93 2.03 -22.87
C SER A 496 21.17 0.90 -23.57
N PHE A 497 20.35 0.15 -22.83
CA PHE A 497 19.45 -0.84 -23.42
C PHE A 497 18.07 -0.85 -22.73
N HIS A 498 17.06 -1.30 -23.46
CA HIS A 498 15.73 -1.57 -22.95
C HIS A 498 15.23 -2.94 -23.44
N LEU A 499 14.73 -3.78 -22.52
CA LEU A 499 14.29 -5.14 -22.85
C LEU A 499 12.87 -5.12 -23.44
N VAL A 500 12.79 -5.11 -24.78
CA VAL A 500 11.54 -5.10 -25.54
C VAL A 500 10.79 -6.44 -25.43
N LYS A 501 11.52 -7.56 -25.37
CA LYS A 501 10.94 -8.91 -25.27
C LYS A 501 11.95 -9.92 -24.74
N CYS A 502 11.49 -10.93 -23.99
CA CYS A 502 12.32 -12.06 -23.58
C CYS A 502 11.50 -13.36 -23.55
N GLN A 503 12.15 -14.49 -23.87
CA GLN A 503 11.65 -15.85 -23.69
C GLN A 503 12.82 -16.72 -23.18
N VAL A 504 12.70 -17.26 -21.98
CA VAL A 504 13.75 -18.07 -21.33
C VAL A 504 13.55 -19.56 -21.65
N GLY A 505 14.63 -20.27 -21.91
CA GLY A 505 14.64 -21.71 -22.10
C GLY A 505 14.14 -22.45 -20.86
N GLN A 506 13.25 -23.44 -21.06
CA GLN A 506 12.66 -24.24 -19.98
C GLN A 506 13.62 -25.29 -19.37
N SER A 507 14.82 -25.43 -19.92
CA SER A 507 15.89 -26.32 -19.44
C SER A 507 17.26 -25.82 -19.92
N THR A 508 18.34 -26.38 -19.39
CA THR A 508 19.73 -26.15 -19.85
C THR A 508 20.04 -26.70 -21.26
N GLU A 509 19.04 -27.25 -21.95
CA GLU A 509 19.12 -27.70 -23.35
C GLU A 509 18.23 -26.85 -24.27
N ALA A 510 17.44 -25.92 -23.72
CA ALA A 510 16.47 -25.13 -24.46
C ALA A 510 17.00 -23.71 -24.74
N LEU A 511 16.98 -23.31 -26.01
CA LEU A 511 17.40 -21.96 -26.41
C LEU A 511 16.46 -20.88 -25.86
N SER A 512 17.06 -19.79 -25.41
CA SER A 512 16.41 -18.55 -25.01
C SER A 512 16.46 -17.51 -26.14
N PHE A 513 15.55 -16.53 -26.11
CA PHE A 513 15.44 -15.44 -27.07
C PHE A 513 15.22 -14.10 -26.35
N SER A 514 15.82 -13.02 -26.83
CA SER A 514 15.73 -11.68 -26.27
C SER A 514 15.70 -10.62 -27.38
N GLU A 515 14.96 -9.53 -27.19
CA GLU A 515 15.01 -8.34 -28.05
C GLU A 515 15.28 -7.11 -27.17
N LEU A 516 16.37 -6.41 -27.49
CA LEU A 516 16.88 -5.24 -26.78
C LEU A 516 16.80 -4.03 -27.69
N GLU A 517 16.16 -2.94 -27.29
CA GLU A 517 16.43 -1.64 -27.94
C GLU A 517 17.72 -1.09 -27.33
N VAL A 518 18.78 -0.98 -28.13
CA VAL A 518 20.10 -0.50 -27.73
C VAL A 518 20.27 0.93 -28.21
N GLY A 519 20.63 1.85 -27.30
CA GLY A 519 20.79 3.27 -27.57
C GLY A 519 22.18 3.79 -27.26
N ALA A 520 22.64 4.81 -27.99
CA ALA A 520 23.89 5.53 -27.66
C ALA A 520 23.83 7.02 -28.01
N ASP A 521 24.65 7.80 -27.33
CA ASP A 521 24.84 9.26 -27.52
C ASP A 521 25.54 9.64 -28.84
N ASP A 522 26.13 8.65 -29.54
CA ASP A 522 26.91 8.79 -30.77
C ASP A 522 26.71 7.54 -31.66
N SER A 523 26.59 7.73 -32.98
CA SER A 523 26.48 6.62 -33.93
C SER A 523 27.72 5.72 -33.91
N ALA A 524 28.92 6.28 -33.74
CA ALA A 524 30.15 5.48 -33.74
C ALA A 524 30.24 4.57 -32.50
N VAL A 525 29.66 4.99 -31.37
CA VAL A 525 29.55 4.16 -30.16
C VAL A 525 28.48 3.07 -30.36
N LEU A 526 27.35 3.41 -30.98
CA LEU A 526 26.33 2.42 -31.35
C LEU A 526 26.89 1.35 -32.29
N ASP A 527 27.60 1.75 -33.35
CA ASP A 527 28.24 0.85 -34.30
C ASP A 527 29.29 -0.05 -33.60
N GLN A 528 30.09 0.51 -32.69
CA GLN A 528 31.05 -0.27 -31.87
C GLN A 528 30.36 -1.29 -30.95
N ILE A 529 29.23 -0.95 -30.33
CA ILE A 529 28.42 -1.88 -29.51
C ILE A 529 27.93 -3.03 -30.39
N ILE A 530 27.43 -2.72 -31.59
CA ILE A 530 26.94 -3.72 -32.54
C ILE A 530 28.05 -4.65 -33.04
N ASP A 531 29.23 -4.13 -33.39
CA ASP A 531 30.38 -4.95 -33.77
C ASP A 531 30.85 -5.84 -32.59
N SER A 532 30.73 -5.37 -31.35
CA SER A 532 31.08 -6.12 -30.15
C SER A 532 30.08 -7.25 -29.84
N LEU A 533 28.77 -6.98 -29.92
CA LEU A 533 27.72 -7.98 -29.79
C LEU A 533 27.75 -9.00 -30.94
N THR A 534 28.08 -8.55 -32.15
CA THR A 534 28.28 -9.42 -33.32
C THR A 534 29.53 -10.30 -33.14
N SER A 535 30.58 -9.78 -32.50
CA SER A 535 31.77 -10.54 -32.15
C SER A 535 31.49 -11.58 -31.05
N LEU A 536 30.66 -11.27 -30.05
CA LEU A 536 30.18 -12.23 -29.04
C LEU A 536 29.43 -13.41 -29.70
N ALA A 537 28.62 -13.14 -30.73
CA ALA A 537 27.94 -14.18 -31.50
C ALA A 537 28.91 -15.01 -32.38
N ASN A 538 29.88 -14.36 -33.01
CA ASN A 538 30.80 -14.99 -33.96
C ASN A 538 32.03 -15.67 -33.32
N ALA A 539 32.30 -15.44 -32.03
CA ALA A 539 33.42 -16.06 -31.30
C ALA A 539 33.43 -17.60 -31.35
N SER A 540 32.28 -18.22 -31.62
CA SER A 540 32.10 -19.66 -31.76
C SER A 540 32.68 -20.27 -33.05
N GLU A 541 33.03 -19.50 -34.09
CA GLU A 541 33.44 -20.06 -35.40
C GLU A 541 34.96 -20.30 -35.57
N ASN A 542 35.83 -19.63 -34.81
CA ASN A 542 37.27 -19.64 -35.07
C ASN A 542 38.02 -20.86 -34.48
N ASN A 543 37.43 -21.61 -33.55
CA ASN A 543 38.03 -22.83 -33.01
C ASN A 543 37.64 -24.06 -33.85
N ARG A 544 38.32 -24.24 -34.99
CA ARG A 544 38.25 -25.49 -35.76
C ARG A 544 39.15 -26.58 -35.18
N ASP A 545 38.66 -27.29 -34.16
CA ASP A 545 38.82 -28.75 -34.15
C ASP A 545 37.76 -29.45 -33.27
N GLN A 546 37.68 -30.77 -33.41
CA GLN A 546 36.46 -31.56 -33.16
C GLN A 546 36.12 -31.79 -31.66
N ILE A 547 34.89 -31.45 -31.24
CA ILE A 547 33.89 -32.31 -30.53
C ILE A 547 32.72 -31.45 -29.95
N SER A 548 31.47 -31.93 -30.12
CA SER A 548 30.19 -31.43 -29.56
C SER A 548 29.89 -29.92 -29.62
N GLY A 549 28.89 -29.52 -30.40
CA GLY A 549 28.48 -28.12 -30.53
C GLY A 549 27.66 -27.60 -29.34
N ILE A 550 28.28 -26.75 -28.52
CA ILE A 550 27.70 -25.95 -27.44
C ILE A 550 28.21 -24.50 -27.62
N ASN A 551 27.50 -23.48 -27.10
CA ASN A 551 27.68 -22.04 -27.35
C ASN A 551 27.38 -21.62 -28.81
N ARG A 552 26.15 -21.18 -29.07
CA ARG A 552 25.75 -20.42 -30.26
C ARG A 552 24.83 -19.26 -29.87
N ILE A 553 25.16 -18.06 -30.32
CA ILE A 553 24.28 -16.87 -30.28
C ILE A 553 24.03 -16.39 -31.73
N SER A 554 22.89 -15.76 -32.03
CA SER A 554 22.64 -15.10 -33.33
C SER A 554 21.85 -13.77 -33.21
N LEU A 555 22.03 -12.83 -34.18
CA LEU A 555 21.75 -11.39 -34.03
C LEU A 555 21.03 -10.69 -35.24
N ARG A 556 20.19 -9.63 -35.04
CA ARG A 556 19.44 -8.81 -36.08
C ARG A 556 19.13 -7.33 -35.66
N ILE A 557 18.80 -6.34 -36.56
CA ILE A 557 18.99 -4.83 -36.40
C ILE A 557 17.88 -3.81 -36.99
N GLY A 558 17.74 -2.50 -36.52
CA GLY A 558 16.67 -1.41 -36.81
C GLY A 558 17.03 0.13 -37.09
N LYS A 559 16.14 1.22 -36.93
CA LYS A 559 16.28 2.73 -37.33
C LYS A 559 15.46 3.90 -36.54
N VAL A 560 15.65 5.28 -36.72
CA VAL A 560 15.53 6.49 -35.72
C VAL A 560 14.93 7.99 -36.12
N GLN A 561 14.62 9.02 -35.20
CA GLN A 561 14.19 10.54 -35.38
C GLN A 561 14.26 11.69 -34.19
N GLU A 562 13.83 13.04 -34.30
CA GLU A 562 14.15 14.32 -33.42
C GLU A 562 13.18 15.66 -33.34
N THR A 563 13.17 16.67 -32.33
CA THR A 563 12.69 18.21 -32.32
C THR A 563 12.54 19.14 -30.97
N ALA A 564 12.42 20.56 -30.94
CA ALA A 564 12.13 21.56 -29.73
C ALA A 564 11.90 23.21 -29.89
N THR A 565 11.44 24.10 -28.90
CA THR A 565 11.42 25.71 -28.85
C THR A 565 11.03 26.59 -27.50
N GLN A 566 10.93 28.01 -27.42
CA GLN A 566 10.94 28.98 -26.17
C GLN A 566 10.19 30.45 -26.09
N LYS A 567 10.10 31.25 -24.91
CA LYS A 567 9.62 32.75 -24.70
C LYS A 567 9.82 33.59 -23.30
N GLY A 568 9.17 34.80 -22.98
CA GLY A 568 9.44 35.79 -21.79
C GLY A 568 8.40 36.94 -21.23
N PRO A 569 8.74 37.97 -20.32
CA PRO A 569 7.88 38.75 -19.26
C PRO A 569 7.78 40.39 -19.11
N GLY A 570 7.34 41.06 -17.94
CA GLY A 570 6.92 42.55 -17.71
C GLY A 570 6.98 43.35 -16.28
N THR A 571 6.18 44.45 -15.96
CA THR A 571 6.33 45.49 -14.81
C THR A 571 5.11 45.92 -13.83
N LYS A 572 5.17 47.04 -13.00
CA LYS A 572 4.51 47.37 -11.66
C LYS A 572 3.25 48.35 -11.56
N GLY A 573 2.46 48.30 -10.45
CA GLY A 573 1.31 49.21 -10.08
C GLY A 573 0.87 49.20 -8.57
N THR A 574 -0.26 49.82 -8.15
CA THR A 574 -0.84 49.83 -6.76
C THR A 574 -2.13 49.01 -6.62
N SER A 575 -2.25 48.18 -5.56
CA SER A 575 -3.12 47.00 -5.60
C SER A 575 -4.33 46.97 -4.66
N SER A 576 -5.38 46.25 -5.09
CA SER A 576 -6.59 45.99 -4.31
C SER A 576 -7.03 44.52 -4.45
N VAL A 577 -7.56 43.96 -3.36
CA VAL A 577 -7.83 42.52 -3.21
C VAL A 577 -9.25 42.28 -2.73
N LEU A 578 -9.97 41.35 -3.36
CA LEU A 578 -11.29 40.88 -2.93
C LEU A 578 -11.18 39.49 -2.29
N ILE A 579 -11.51 39.36 -1.01
CA ILE A 579 -11.65 38.06 -0.33
C ILE A 579 -13.12 37.68 -0.33
N ILE A 580 -13.47 36.51 -0.87
CA ILE A 580 -14.86 36.01 -0.93
C ILE A 580 -15.02 34.85 0.05
N GLY A 581 -15.88 35.02 1.05
CA GLY A 581 -16.17 34.09 2.14
C GLY A 581 -15.63 34.58 3.48
N ALA A 582 -16.52 35.01 4.38
CA ALA A 582 -16.19 35.48 5.73
C ALA A 582 -15.94 34.33 6.76
N GLY A 583 -15.31 33.24 6.33
CA GLY A 583 -14.97 32.11 7.22
C GLY A 583 -13.87 32.45 8.22
N ARG A 584 -13.62 31.57 9.21
CA ARG A 584 -12.62 31.79 10.28
C ARG A 584 -11.20 32.12 9.79
N VAL A 585 -10.83 31.66 8.59
CA VAL A 585 -9.52 31.93 7.96
C VAL A 585 -9.47 33.26 7.19
N CYS A 586 -10.61 33.91 6.96
CA CYS A 586 -10.70 35.18 6.24
C CYS A 586 -10.11 36.34 7.04
N ARG A 587 -10.38 36.39 8.35
CA ARG A 587 -9.89 37.47 9.23
C ARG A 587 -8.35 37.53 9.30
N PRO A 588 -7.61 36.43 9.57
CA PRO A 588 -6.14 36.46 9.52
C PRO A 588 -5.57 36.84 8.15
N ALA A 589 -6.24 36.47 7.05
CA ALA A 589 -5.84 36.86 5.70
C ALA A 589 -6.04 38.36 5.44
N ALA A 590 -7.17 38.93 5.89
CA ALA A 590 -7.45 40.36 5.81
C ALA A 590 -6.49 41.18 6.70
N GLU A 591 -6.24 40.74 7.94
CA GLU A 591 -5.28 41.36 8.87
C GLU A 591 -3.86 41.36 8.30
N LEU A 592 -3.42 40.25 7.69
CA LEU A 592 -2.12 40.15 7.03
C LEU A 592 -2.04 41.07 5.80
N LEU A 593 -3.04 41.05 4.91
CA LEU A 593 -3.04 41.87 3.70
C LEU A 593 -3.05 43.37 4.02
N ALA A 594 -3.88 43.81 4.98
CA ALA A 594 -3.91 45.18 5.44
C ALA A 594 -2.64 45.63 6.20
N SER A 595 -1.80 44.69 6.68
CA SER A 595 -0.53 45.02 7.33
C SER A 595 0.57 45.43 6.34
N PHE A 596 0.47 45.04 5.07
CA PHE A 596 1.40 45.50 4.02
C PHE A 596 1.12 46.96 3.67
N GLY A 597 1.97 47.85 4.18
CA GLY A 597 1.84 49.31 4.15
C GLY A 597 2.03 49.95 5.54
N SER A 598 1.71 49.23 6.62
CA SER A 598 1.76 49.77 7.99
C SER A 598 3.14 49.59 8.66
N PRO A 599 3.83 50.65 9.12
CA PRO A 599 5.22 50.56 9.61
C PRO A 599 5.45 49.82 10.94
N SER A 600 4.41 49.26 11.58
CA SER A 600 4.41 49.00 13.03
C SER A 600 4.41 47.53 13.48
N HIS A 601 4.38 46.55 12.58
CA HIS A 601 4.32 45.13 12.97
C HIS A 601 5.67 44.40 12.91
N GLN A 602 6.21 44.09 14.09
CA GLN A 602 7.52 43.45 14.32
C GLN A 602 7.68 42.03 13.74
N MET A 603 6.61 41.42 13.20
CA MET A 603 6.60 40.03 12.72
C MET A 603 7.28 39.83 11.36
N GLN A 604 7.56 40.89 10.60
CA GLN A 604 8.10 40.79 9.23
C GLN A 604 9.56 40.29 9.14
N LYS A 605 10.34 40.30 10.23
CA LYS A 605 11.80 40.09 10.18
C LYS A 605 12.30 38.64 10.22
N THR A 606 11.42 37.65 10.11
CA THR A 606 11.75 36.22 10.33
C THR A 606 11.46 35.30 9.14
N CYS A 607 10.84 35.80 8.06
CA CYS A 607 10.33 34.96 6.96
C CYS A 607 10.84 35.35 5.56
N MET A 608 11.72 36.35 5.44
CA MET A 608 12.37 36.72 4.17
C MET A 608 13.87 36.92 4.40
N GLU A 609 14.69 36.21 3.62
CA GLU A 609 16.16 36.38 3.59
C GLU A 609 16.62 37.40 2.53
N THR A 610 15.69 38.24 2.04
CA THR A 610 15.95 39.30 1.05
C THR A 610 15.18 40.58 1.39
N ASP A 611 15.88 41.72 1.36
CA ASP A 611 15.31 43.04 1.64
C ASP A 611 14.40 43.53 0.49
N PHE A 612 13.12 43.16 0.54
CA PHE A 612 12.08 43.68 -0.36
C PHE A 612 11.13 44.64 0.37
N GLU A 613 11.34 45.94 0.19
CA GLU A 613 10.39 46.96 0.65
C GLU A 613 9.10 46.92 -0.18
N TRP A 614 8.03 46.38 0.40
CA TRP A 614 6.67 46.44 -0.15
C TRP A 614 6.07 47.82 0.09
N GLN A 615 6.36 48.73 -0.84
CA GLN A 615 6.08 50.17 -0.73
C GLN A 615 4.68 50.58 -1.25
N ASN A 616 3.71 49.67 -1.18
CA ASN A 616 2.34 49.84 -1.68
C ASN A 616 1.33 49.53 -0.55
N ASP A 617 0.39 50.44 -0.26
CA ASP A 617 -0.78 50.13 0.54
C ASP A 617 -1.73 49.17 -0.20
N ILE A 618 -2.29 48.17 0.51
CA ILE A 618 -3.28 47.24 -0.02
C ILE A 618 -4.67 47.58 0.54
N ARG A 619 -5.64 47.78 -0.37
CA ARG A 619 -7.08 47.87 -0.01
C ARG A 619 -7.72 46.49 -0.08
N VAL A 620 -8.37 46.07 1.02
CA VAL A 620 -9.00 44.75 1.14
C VAL A 620 -10.52 44.90 1.13
N LEU A 621 -11.21 44.14 0.28
CA LEU A 621 -12.67 44.02 0.29
C LEU A 621 -13.02 42.60 0.77
N VAL A 622 -13.82 42.47 1.83
CA VAL A 622 -14.32 41.18 2.33
C VAL A 622 -15.78 41.04 1.92
N ALA A 623 -16.08 39.98 1.16
CA ALA A 623 -17.39 39.71 0.61
C ALA A 623 -18.03 38.46 1.23
N SER A 624 -19.28 38.55 1.67
CA SER A 624 -20.05 37.42 2.22
C SER A 624 -21.53 37.47 1.80
N LEU A 625 -22.21 36.33 1.86
CA LEU A 625 -23.65 36.21 1.57
C LEU A 625 -24.48 37.06 2.55
N TYR A 626 -24.04 37.16 3.80
CA TYR A 626 -24.59 38.04 4.82
C TYR A 626 -23.57 39.14 5.14
N LEU A 627 -23.99 40.42 5.02
CA LEU A 627 -23.09 41.58 5.22
C LEU A 627 -22.42 41.54 6.62
N LYS A 628 -23.19 41.18 7.64
CA LYS A 628 -22.77 41.13 9.05
C LYS A 628 -21.54 40.24 9.28
N ASP A 629 -21.44 39.12 8.58
CA ASP A 629 -20.28 38.22 8.71
C ASP A 629 -19.00 38.90 8.20
N ALA A 630 -19.11 39.68 7.12
CA ALA A 630 -17.99 40.46 6.59
C ALA A 630 -17.65 41.64 7.50
N GLU A 631 -18.64 42.31 8.09
CA GLU A 631 -18.46 43.38 9.08
C GLU A 631 -17.71 42.88 10.34
N GLU A 632 -18.10 41.72 10.89
CA GLU A 632 -17.41 41.08 12.03
C GLU A 632 -15.98 40.62 11.69
N VAL A 633 -15.74 40.18 10.45
CA VAL A 633 -14.40 39.83 9.97
C VAL A 633 -13.50 41.07 9.89
N ILE A 634 -13.99 42.22 9.44
CA ILE A 634 -13.18 43.44 9.28
C ILE A 634 -13.08 44.32 10.53
N GLU A 635 -13.79 44.00 11.62
CA GLU A 635 -13.82 44.85 12.83
C GLU A 635 -12.40 45.11 13.37
N GLY A 636 -11.95 46.37 13.28
CA GLY A 636 -10.60 46.79 13.73
C GLY A 636 -9.48 46.65 12.70
N ILE A 637 -9.75 46.15 11.48
CA ILE A 637 -8.75 46.06 10.40
C ILE A 637 -8.71 47.39 9.62
N PRO A 638 -7.55 48.07 9.48
CA PRO A 638 -7.42 49.25 8.64
C PRO A 638 -7.54 48.88 7.15
N ASN A 639 -7.94 49.82 6.30
CA ASN A 639 -8.03 49.65 4.83
C ASN A 639 -8.91 48.47 4.35
N ALA A 640 -9.81 47.96 5.20
CA ALA A 640 -10.72 46.87 4.92
C ALA A 640 -12.18 47.36 4.79
N GLU A 641 -12.92 46.83 3.81
CA GLU A 641 -14.33 47.17 3.54
C GLU A 641 -15.20 45.91 3.42
N ALA A 642 -16.39 45.92 4.03
CA ALA A 642 -17.35 44.82 3.99
C ALA A 642 -18.33 44.97 2.81
N VAL A 643 -18.61 43.87 2.11
CA VAL A 643 -19.50 43.82 0.94
C VAL A 643 -20.46 42.64 1.06
N GLN A 644 -21.74 42.85 0.77
CA GLN A 644 -22.67 41.73 0.60
C GLN A 644 -22.60 41.21 -0.84
N LEU A 645 -22.39 39.91 -1.00
CA LEU A 645 -22.27 39.24 -2.29
C LEU A 645 -22.81 37.80 -2.20
N ASP A 646 -23.90 37.54 -2.93
CA ASP A 646 -24.20 36.20 -3.41
C ASP A 646 -23.42 35.96 -4.71
N VAL A 647 -22.56 34.94 -4.74
CA VAL A 647 -21.77 34.63 -5.95
C VAL A 647 -22.62 34.08 -7.08
N SER A 648 -23.81 33.52 -6.79
CA SER A 648 -24.74 33.03 -7.82
C SER A 648 -25.40 34.16 -8.61
N ASP A 649 -25.46 35.39 -8.05
CA ASP A 649 -25.69 36.59 -8.84
C ASP A 649 -24.39 36.98 -9.57
N HIS A 650 -24.21 36.38 -10.74
CA HIS A 650 -23.14 36.68 -11.69
C HIS A 650 -22.97 38.19 -11.97
N LYS A 651 -24.05 38.99 -11.94
CA LYS A 651 -23.96 40.44 -12.18
C LYS A 651 -23.30 41.16 -11.00
N SER A 652 -23.65 40.79 -9.76
CA SER A 652 -23.00 41.33 -8.55
C SER A 652 -21.57 40.81 -8.40
N LEU A 653 -21.33 39.53 -8.71
CA LEU A 653 -20.00 38.93 -8.73
C LEU A 653 -19.05 39.67 -9.69
N CYS A 654 -19.44 39.84 -10.95
CA CYS A 654 -18.64 40.56 -11.94
C CYS A 654 -18.44 42.03 -11.59
N LYS A 655 -19.45 42.70 -11.00
CA LYS A 655 -19.30 44.06 -10.45
C LYS A 655 -18.21 44.11 -9.38
N CYS A 656 -18.17 43.17 -8.43
CA CYS A 656 -17.14 43.13 -7.39
C CYS A 656 -15.75 42.82 -7.97
N ILE A 657 -15.62 41.80 -8.82
CA ILE A 657 -14.36 41.38 -9.43
C ILE A 657 -13.75 42.49 -10.32
N SER A 658 -14.56 43.26 -11.05
CA SER A 658 -14.07 44.36 -11.89
C SER A 658 -13.26 45.42 -11.13
N GLN A 659 -13.54 45.62 -9.85
CA GLN A 659 -12.99 46.69 -9.00
C GLN A 659 -11.64 46.34 -8.32
N VAL A 660 -11.16 45.10 -8.43
CA VAL A 660 -9.92 44.63 -7.76
C VAL A 660 -8.89 44.11 -8.76
N GLU A 661 -7.67 43.84 -8.33
CA GLU A 661 -6.63 43.19 -9.15
C GLU A 661 -6.56 41.68 -8.90
N ILE A 662 -6.74 41.28 -7.64
CA ILE A 662 -6.65 39.88 -7.17
C ILE A 662 -7.95 39.52 -6.44
N VAL A 663 -8.43 38.30 -6.68
CA VAL A 663 -9.54 37.68 -5.96
C VAL A 663 -9.00 36.49 -5.16
N ILE A 664 -9.42 36.35 -3.90
CA ILE A 664 -9.12 35.22 -3.02
C ILE A 664 -10.45 34.54 -2.69
N SER A 665 -10.67 33.32 -3.16
CA SER A 665 -11.89 32.56 -2.90
C SER A 665 -11.68 31.57 -1.74
N LEU A 666 -12.33 31.86 -0.61
CA LEU A 666 -12.39 31.03 0.60
C LEU A 666 -13.75 30.30 0.71
N LEU A 667 -14.43 30.14 -0.42
CA LEU A 667 -15.69 29.41 -0.57
C LEU A 667 -15.47 27.89 -0.73
N PRO A 668 -16.52 27.06 -0.60
CA PRO A 668 -16.45 25.65 -0.99
C PRO A 668 -16.04 25.46 -2.46
N ALA A 669 -15.37 24.35 -2.76
CA ALA A 669 -14.78 24.08 -4.08
C ALA A 669 -15.76 24.24 -5.25
N SER A 670 -17.03 23.82 -5.07
CA SER A 670 -18.11 23.96 -6.07
C SER A 670 -18.40 25.40 -6.52
N CYS A 671 -18.01 26.41 -5.73
CA CYS A 671 -18.15 27.82 -6.09
C CYS A 671 -16.96 28.37 -6.91
N HIS A 672 -15.78 27.75 -6.85
CA HIS A 672 -14.56 28.32 -7.44
C HIS A 672 -14.64 28.45 -8.97
N VAL A 673 -15.26 27.49 -9.66
CA VAL A 673 -15.44 27.52 -11.12
C VAL A 673 -16.18 28.78 -11.58
N MET A 674 -17.19 29.21 -10.81
CA MET A 674 -18.00 30.40 -11.11
C MET A 674 -17.17 31.69 -10.94
N VAL A 675 -16.39 31.77 -9.85
CA VAL A 675 -15.45 32.87 -9.59
C VAL A 675 -14.33 32.89 -10.64
N ALA A 676 -13.80 31.73 -11.03
CA ALA A 676 -12.73 31.59 -12.02
C ALA A 676 -13.16 32.04 -13.43
N ASN A 677 -14.35 31.66 -13.90
CA ASN A 677 -14.84 32.14 -15.20
C ASN A 677 -15.04 33.67 -15.20
N ALA A 678 -15.52 34.27 -14.10
CA ALA A 678 -15.63 35.72 -13.96
C ALA A 678 -14.25 36.42 -13.88
N CYS A 679 -13.26 35.80 -13.23
CA CYS A 679 -11.88 36.29 -13.22
C CYS A 679 -11.23 36.24 -14.62
N ILE A 680 -11.49 35.18 -15.39
CA ILE A 680 -11.06 35.04 -16.79
C ILE A 680 -11.69 36.13 -17.67
N GLU A 681 -12.99 36.38 -17.53
CA GLU A 681 -13.73 37.42 -18.26
C GLU A 681 -13.17 38.83 -17.98
N PHE A 682 -12.99 39.18 -16.70
CA PHE A 682 -12.52 40.51 -16.27
C PHE A 682 -10.99 40.63 -16.18
N LYS A 683 -10.25 39.60 -16.61
CA LYS A 683 -8.78 39.48 -16.58
C LYS A 683 -8.17 39.83 -15.22
N LYS A 684 -8.71 39.22 -14.16
CA LYS A 684 -8.23 39.36 -12.78
C LYS A 684 -7.53 38.09 -12.31
N HIS A 685 -6.58 38.22 -11.40
CA HIS A 685 -5.91 37.06 -10.81
C HIS A 685 -6.81 36.40 -9.76
N LEU A 686 -6.70 35.08 -9.63
CA LEU A 686 -7.47 34.30 -8.66
C LEU A 686 -6.54 33.42 -7.80
N VAL A 687 -6.81 33.39 -6.50
CA VAL A 687 -6.25 32.46 -5.52
C VAL A 687 -7.39 31.68 -4.89
N THR A 688 -7.28 30.36 -4.76
CA THR A 688 -8.27 29.53 -4.05
C THR A 688 -7.58 28.57 -3.07
N ALA A 689 -8.29 28.22 -1.99
CA ALA A 689 -7.76 27.39 -0.91
C ALA A 689 -8.17 25.90 -1.01
N SER A 690 -8.63 25.45 -2.19
CA SER A 690 -9.14 24.08 -2.42
C SER A 690 -8.33 23.34 -3.50
N TYR A 691 -8.46 22.01 -3.50
CA TYR A 691 -7.93 21.11 -4.54
C TYR A 691 -8.42 21.48 -5.95
N ILE A 692 -7.55 21.33 -6.95
CA ILE A 692 -7.89 21.56 -8.35
C ILE A 692 -8.62 20.33 -8.90
N ASP A 693 -9.94 20.46 -9.06
CA ASP A 693 -10.74 19.42 -9.70
C ASP A 693 -10.68 19.46 -11.24
N ASP A 694 -11.29 18.43 -11.83
CA ASP A 694 -11.38 18.20 -13.26
C ASP A 694 -12.14 19.32 -14.02
N SER A 695 -12.87 20.19 -13.32
CA SER A 695 -13.63 21.32 -13.90
C SER A 695 -12.86 22.64 -13.82
N MET A 696 -12.08 22.86 -12.75
CA MET A 696 -11.10 23.93 -12.63
C MET A 696 -9.93 23.73 -13.60
N SER A 697 -9.42 22.50 -13.72
CA SER A 697 -8.34 22.13 -14.65
C SER A 697 -8.67 22.49 -16.11
N LYS A 698 -9.93 22.29 -16.53
CA LYS A 698 -10.45 22.66 -17.87
C LYS A 698 -10.51 24.18 -18.14
N LEU A 699 -10.14 25.02 -17.18
CA LEU A 699 -10.02 26.47 -17.36
C LEU A 699 -8.59 26.95 -17.68
N ASP A 700 -7.57 26.10 -17.58
CA ASP A 700 -6.15 26.46 -17.76
C ASP A 700 -5.88 27.19 -19.09
N GLU A 701 -6.23 26.59 -20.23
CA GLU A 701 -6.07 27.23 -21.56
C GLU A 701 -6.88 28.53 -21.71
N LYS A 702 -8.00 28.68 -20.97
CA LYS A 702 -8.75 29.95 -20.94
C LYS A 702 -8.03 31.02 -20.10
N ALA A 703 -7.44 30.63 -18.96
CA ALA A 703 -6.68 31.52 -18.09
C ALA A 703 -5.40 32.01 -18.79
N LYS A 704 -4.66 31.09 -19.42
CA LYS A 704 -3.55 31.37 -20.35
C LYS A 704 -3.97 32.34 -21.46
N GLY A 705 -5.08 32.05 -22.15
CA GLY A 705 -5.60 32.90 -23.23
C GLY A 705 -6.09 34.29 -22.77
N ALA A 706 -6.59 34.41 -21.55
CA ALA A 706 -6.95 35.70 -20.94
C ALA A 706 -5.72 36.49 -20.46
N GLY A 707 -4.61 35.81 -20.16
CA GLY A 707 -3.36 36.36 -19.65
C GLY A 707 -3.29 36.44 -18.12
N ILE A 708 -4.01 35.57 -17.40
CA ILE A 708 -4.09 35.60 -15.94
C ILE A 708 -3.50 34.35 -15.27
N THR A 709 -2.84 34.57 -14.13
CA THR A 709 -2.54 33.52 -13.15
C THR A 709 -3.81 33.15 -12.36
N ILE A 710 -4.08 31.86 -12.24
CA ILE A 710 -4.98 31.27 -11.25
C ILE A 710 -4.13 30.31 -10.40
N LEU A 711 -4.16 30.49 -9.08
CA LEU A 711 -3.51 29.60 -8.12
C LEU A 711 -4.59 28.84 -7.33
N GLY A 712 -4.79 27.56 -7.65
CA GLY A 712 -5.46 26.64 -6.73
C GLY A 712 -4.53 26.22 -5.60
N GLU A 713 -5.05 25.45 -4.64
CA GLU A 713 -4.23 24.76 -3.63
C GLU A 713 -3.38 25.69 -2.75
N MET A 714 -3.86 26.92 -2.49
CA MET A 714 -3.21 27.92 -1.63
C MET A 714 -3.86 28.00 -0.22
N GLY A 715 -4.24 26.84 0.33
CA GLY A 715 -4.85 26.69 1.64
C GLY A 715 -3.90 26.13 2.70
N LEU A 716 -4.48 25.56 3.76
CA LEU A 716 -3.74 24.84 4.82
C LEU A 716 -3.42 23.40 4.38
N ASP A 717 -4.47 22.71 3.94
CA ASP A 717 -4.45 21.45 3.18
C ASP A 717 -5.65 21.58 2.21
N PRO A 718 -5.41 21.64 0.89
CA PRO A 718 -4.11 21.65 0.22
C PRO A 718 -3.41 23.02 0.30
N GLY A 719 -2.09 23.02 0.51
CA GLY A 719 -1.22 24.18 0.27
C GLY A 719 -0.01 24.28 1.20
N ILE A 720 -0.21 24.67 2.46
CA ILE A 720 0.86 24.68 3.47
C ILE A 720 1.41 23.28 3.68
N ASP A 721 0.55 22.26 3.70
CA ASP A 721 0.97 20.86 3.73
C ASP A 721 1.82 20.50 2.50
N HIS A 722 1.47 20.93 1.29
CA HIS A 722 2.23 20.69 0.06
C HIS A 722 3.61 21.37 0.10
N MET A 723 3.70 22.59 0.64
CA MET A 723 4.97 23.28 0.87
C MET A 723 5.83 22.60 1.95
N MET A 724 5.23 22.13 3.03
CA MET A 724 5.93 21.35 4.07
C MET A 724 6.37 19.98 3.53
N ALA A 725 5.53 19.31 2.73
CA ALA A 725 5.84 18.08 2.01
C ALA A 725 7.07 18.30 1.13
N MET A 726 7.06 19.29 0.23
CA MET A 726 8.19 19.57 -0.63
C MET A 726 9.45 19.95 0.14
N LYS A 727 9.35 20.64 1.29
CA LYS A 727 10.50 20.88 2.17
C LYS A 727 11.05 19.58 2.78
N MET A 728 10.19 18.67 3.23
CA MET A 728 10.58 17.35 3.77
C MET A 728 11.16 16.44 2.69
N ILE A 729 10.55 16.42 1.50
CA ILE A 729 10.99 15.72 0.29
C ILE A 729 12.39 16.22 -0.11
N ASN A 730 12.58 17.54 -0.23
CA ASN A 730 13.87 18.13 -0.55
C ASN A 730 14.93 17.88 0.54
N HIS A 731 14.57 17.97 1.83
CA HIS A 731 15.48 17.60 2.92
C HIS A 731 15.88 16.11 2.89
N ALA A 732 14.98 15.20 2.48
CA ALA A 732 15.31 13.80 2.27
C ALA A 732 16.26 13.63 1.06
N HIS A 733 15.95 14.25 -0.08
CA HIS A 733 16.74 14.16 -1.31
C HIS A 733 18.16 14.74 -1.15
N VAL A 734 18.31 15.89 -0.45
CA VAL A 734 19.61 16.48 -0.09
C VAL A 734 20.45 15.53 0.79
N ARG A 735 19.79 14.74 1.65
CA ARG A 735 20.41 13.68 2.47
C ARG A 735 20.56 12.34 1.73
N LYS A 736 20.36 12.32 0.39
CA LYS A 736 20.32 11.13 -0.49
C LYS A 736 19.28 10.07 -0.09
N GLY A 737 18.31 10.42 0.75
CA GLY A 737 17.16 9.59 1.05
C GLY A 737 16.13 9.63 -0.08
N LYS A 738 15.39 8.54 -0.25
CA LYS A 738 14.22 8.47 -1.15
C LYS A 738 12.94 8.50 -0.33
N ILE A 739 12.00 9.37 -0.71
CA ILE A 739 10.63 9.35 -0.19
C ILE A 739 9.92 8.08 -0.69
N LYS A 740 9.07 7.48 0.15
CA LYS A 740 8.54 6.11 -0.04
C LYS A 740 7.02 6.11 0.01
N SER A 741 6.50 6.78 1.02
CA SER A 741 5.17 7.38 1.06
C SER A 741 5.30 8.78 1.63
N PHE A 742 4.28 9.62 1.40
CA PHE A 742 4.03 10.86 2.12
C PHE A 742 2.55 10.88 2.50
N THR A 743 2.22 11.44 3.66
CA THR A 743 0.84 11.52 4.14
C THR A 743 0.67 12.80 4.94
N SER A 744 -0.06 13.76 4.38
CA SER A 744 -0.59 14.90 5.14
C SER A 744 -1.68 14.42 6.09
N TYR A 745 -1.81 15.10 7.24
CA TYR A 745 -2.95 14.96 8.14
C TYR A 745 -3.40 16.36 8.57
N CYS A 746 -4.52 16.81 8.02
CA CYS A 746 -5.13 18.10 8.35
C CYS A 746 -6.55 17.93 8.95
N GLY A 747 -7.19 19.03 9.34
CA GLY A 747 -8.52 19.05 9.97
C GLY A 747 -8.53 18.80 11.49
N GLY A 748 -7.37 18.63 12.12
CA GLY A 748 -7.27 18.33 13.55
C GLY A 748 -7.46 19.57 14.44
N LEU A 749 -8.60 19.66 15.13
CA LEU A 749 -8.76 20.63 16.22
C LEU A 749 -7.78 20.31 17.36
N PRO A 750 -6.81 21.19 17.70
CA PRO A 750 -5.99 20.97 18.89
C PRO A 750 -6.85 21.07 20.15
N SER A 751 -6.47 20.35 21.21
CA SER A 751 -7.08 20.56 22.53
C SER A 751 -6.89 22.02 22.99
N PRO A 752 -7.78 22.60 23.81
CA PRO A 752 -7.68 24.01 24.19
C PRO A 752 -6.33 24.43 24.80
N ALA A 753 -5.66 23.52 25.53
CA ALA A 753 -4.33 23.75 26.08
C ALA A 753 -3.18 23.70 25.03
N ALA A 754 -3.44 23.17 23.82
CA ALA A 754 -2.52 23.08 22.70
C ALA A 754 -2.80 24.10 21.58
N ALA A 755 -3.90 24.86 21.67
CA ALA A 755 -4.26 25.95 20.76
C ALA A 755 -3.51 27.26 21.07
N ASN A 756 -2.22 27.17 21.43
CA ASN A 756 -1.45 28.21 22.12
C ASN A 756 -0.63 29.14 21.18
N ASN A 757 -1.11 29.37 19.96
CA ASN A 757 -0.45 30.22 18.95
C ASN A 757 -1.51 30.95 18.10
N PRO A 758 -1.15 31.99 17.31
CA PRO A 758 -2.12 32.85 16.62
C PRO A 758 -3.06 32.15 15.63
N LEU A 759 -2.67 31.00 15.09
CA LEU A 759 -3.52 30.22 14.17
C LEU A 759 -4.48 29.27 14.91
N ALA A 760 -4.37 29.17 16.25
CA ALA A 760 -5.05 28.18 17.09
C ALA A 760 -4.88 26.73 16.56
N TYR A 761 -3.74 26.43 15.92
CA TYR A 761 -3.52 25.20 15.16
C TYR A 761 -2.11 24.65 15.40
N LYS A 762 -1.89 23.33 15.32
CA LYS A 762 -0.61 22.71 15.71
C LYS A 762 -0.02 21.80 14.64
N PHE A 763 0.94 22.37 13.90
CA PHE A 763 1.89 21.63 13.08
C PHE A 763 2.76 20.70 13.94
N ARG A 764 3.23 19.58 13.38
CA ARG A 764 3.97 18.52 14.08
C ARG A 764 5.24 18.13 13.32
#